data_AF-A0A0F6SGY5-F1
#
_entry.id   AF-A0A0F6SGY5-F1
#
_cell.length_a   1.000
_cell.length_b   1.000
_cell.length_c   1.000
_cell.angle_alpha   90.00
_cell.angle_beta   90.00
_cell.angle_gamma   90.00
#
_symmetry.space_group_name_H-M   'P 1'
#
loop_
_entity.id
_entity.type
_entity.pdbx_description
1 polymer ?
#
loop_
_entity_poly.entity_id
_entity_poly.type
_entity_poly.pdbx_seq_one_letter_code
_entity_poly.pdbx_strand_id
1 'polypeptide(L)'
;MRLRRTRFVSSAPALPRAWLVLAALAAVACEAADGAPTPPPGPGGGGEVDGGPSSCVRPDEGCPCEPGTEPVECYPEPVVVDGERVCLGAGERYCRDGAWTACEVAPYERTPGVVTAPLITGPTQCNACDPRCFEYVDQPTTPGDVTSGNSSGVVLRPGGTGVELPPSGTYMGSGDRDGDGVPDDFDAFPTDPTRDGFTEEGGIFHLLPEGATEGPDPISISTTINAADVYVLMDATASMAGEISTLRNALTSGNYLGGTLYPSRAVSGNEAMGSAYDFGTDPLPGVYPVTGTTAGMANDHAAGCSGGGTAADAVFRFTLTSEQTVMIETLEPLGYDTVLSLRNSTFGEVQCVDDVGGSRRSQITRTLAAGTYYILLEGWNGGAGTYAMNVQFQGSSACRGILGAINCIIPNAQFGVGYFREYPLTPYGSSENPVYVHVQDVTSDFTAVQNAVNGLVTQGNVDWPESMAQGLYSTVTGNGLGTYYPARGSNPSFSACPAGRWGYGCFRTGAIPIVIGFSDAPMHEGPDRQFDYAFDQRWPAATTVSLEQGGSASMRYRNDTQATAWDMGDITATVGSNQQVVYAGRTRWTQGSSTYRLGNDYDTAVVGCNGSGEDAVFRFTLTQRRRVQLTTYSQFSSYDTVLSLFRSSVTAANRVTCSDDIYFSGTASMITTVLDPGTYYVVVDGWDGADGSYYLSVNGRVPTDGSPPYPSAQAPAYWEHTSHALRARNVKFIGIRSCSDGASGDEGTFCPDLLQDLRDVGIATGSVDDSGEPFVYTISNSGSGLDSTVVQAVQRLANYSRMDVSARATDDPATAFDERNFVQSITINNCPASRCTGPRTGSMCGQCLPGSDVGFDVVFHNTGVAPTGVPRTAVAQVFDFTLELVGDGTYVLDSVPVRIVVPPVRAEYPASGTYWRDYDSTARCADNERPDWGSLAWTATTPAGTSIEFQLQAADDPAGIPGAPRASILVPGSTSPRPILPALRARGYADGLRHLRVTAVLSSDALRSSTPNLERMAVDYTCVPAE
;
A
#
# COMPACT_ATOMS: atom_id res chain seq x y z
N MET A 1 -21.88 60.05 2.83
CA MET A 1 -21.36 61.18 2.01
C MET A 1 -20.30 60.60 1.08
N ARG A 2 -20.38 60.80 -0.25
CA ARG A 2 -19.68 61.85 -1.06
C ARG A 2 -18.15 61.72 -1.01
N LEU A 3 -17.33 61.67 -2.08
CA LEU A 3 -17.40 61.58 -3.57
C LEU A 3 -15.98 61.06 -4.02
N ARG A 4 -15.58 60.63 -5.24
CA ARG A 4 -16.06 60.35 -6.64
C ARG A 4 -14.92 59.50 -7.33
N ARG A 5 -14.83 59.09 -8.62
CA ARG A 5 -15.54 59.33 -9.90
C ARG A 5 -15.25 58.17 -10.90
N THR A 6 -16.16 57.93 -11.88
CA THR A 6 -15.98 57.56 -13.32
C THR A 6 -14.65 56.99 -13.87
N ARG A 7 -14.57 56.13 -14.90
CA ARG A 7 -15.48 55.37 -15.83
C ARG A 7 -14.54 54.51 -16.72
N PHE A 8 -14.92 53.50 -17.52
CA PHE A 8 -16.17 52.77 -17.83
C PHE A 8 -15.76 51.29 -18.12
N VAL A 9 -16.40 50.36 -18.85
CA VAL A 9 -17.57 50.31 -19.77
C VAL A 9 -18.52 49.16 -19.31
N SER A 10 -19.50 48.81 -20.14
CA SER A 10 -20.56 47.79 -20.05
C SER A 10 -20.33 46.64 -21.07
N SER A 11 -21.06 45.51 -21.09
CA SER A 11 -22.44 45.26 -20.62
C SER A 11 -22.80 43.80 -20.29
N ALA A 12 -23.70 43.64 -19.32
CA ALA A 12 -24.65 42.53 -19.12
C ALA A 12 -26.05 43.21 -18.90
N PRO A 13 -27.14 42.64 -18.30
CA PRO A 13 -27.42 41.28 -17.79
C PRO A 13 -28.88 40.77 -18.09
N ALA A 14 -29.33 39.67 -17.44
CA ALA A 14 -30.75 39.40 -17.13
C ALA A 14 -30.95 38.38 -15.97
N LEU A 15 -32.13 38.40 -15.33
CA LEU A 15 -32.64 37.53 -14.23
C LEU A 15 -34.18 37.29 -14.45
N PRO A 16 -35.00 36.78 -13.50
CA PRO A 16 -35.10 35.38 -13.03
C PRO A 16 -36.56 34.82 -12.97
N ARG A 17 -36.74 33.50 -12.74
CA ARG A 17 -37.87 32.76 -12.07
C ARG A 17 -37.72 31.25 -12.36
N ALA A 18 -37.80 30.25 -11.47
CA ALA A 18 -38.31 30.04 -10.09
C ALA A 18 -39.76 29.47 -9.95
N TRP A 19 -39.87 28.14 -9.86
CA TRP A 19 -40.82 27.26 -9.12
C TRP A 19 -40.08 25.90 -8.95
N LEU A 20 -39.78 25.34 -7.76
CA LEU A 20 -40.64 24.57 -6.80
C LEU A 20 -41.04 23.18 -7.38
N VAL A 21 -40.84 22.00 -6.74
CA VAL A 21 -40.72 21.59 -5.31
C VAL A 21 -39.74 20.38 -5.08
N LEU A 22 -39.37 20.15 -3.81
CA LEU A 22 -38.71 18.99 -3.11
C LEU A 22 -39.11 17.56 -3.57
N ALA A 23 -38.48 16.42 -3.20
CA ALA A 23 -37.37 16.02 -2.26
C ALA A 23 -36.76 14.66 -2.78
N ALA A 24 -35.54 14.18 -2.48
CA ALA A 24 -34.90 13.75 -1.21
C ALA A 24 -35.67 12.65 -0.42
N LEU A 25 -35.08 11.63 0.24
CA LEU A 25 -33.81 10.89 0.12
C LEU A 25 -33.90 9.69 1.11
N ALA A 26 -33.47 8.47 0.74
CA ALA A 26 -33.16 7.28 1.59
C ALA A 26 -34.11 6.83 2.75
N ALA A 27 -34.41 5.52 2.83
CA ALA A 27 -33.73 4.62 3.80
C ALA A 27 -34.28 3.17 3.82
N VAL A 28 -33.37 2.21 3.54
CA VAL A 28 -33.07 0.96 4.28
C VAL A 28 -34.19 -0.04 4.68
N ALA A 29 -33.87 -1.33 4.50
CA ALA A 29 -34.71 -2.49 4.74
C ALA A 29 -34.77 -2.98 6.21
N CYS A 30 -35.66 -3.94 6.48
CA CYS A 30 -35.38 -5.06 7.39
C CYS A 30 -36.22 -6.29 6.97
N GLU A 31 -35.69 -7.50 7.21
CA GLU A 31 -36.30 -8.79 6.85
C GLU A 31 -37.07 -9.41 8.03
N ALA A 32 -38.00 -10.36 7.77
CA ALA A 32 -38.13 -11.63 8.51
C ALA A 32 -39.33 -12.52 8.05
N ALA A 33 -39.02 -13.56 7.28
CA ALA A 33 -39.37 -14.98 7.47
C ALA A 33 -40.83 -15.53 7.70
N ASP A 34 -41.02 -16.74 7.13
CA ASP A 34 -41.82 -17.91 7.55
C ASP A 34 -43.36 -18.02 7.40
N GLY A 35 -43.81 -19.17 6.86
CA GLY A 35 -45.11 -19.81 7.19
C GLY A 35 -46.05 -20.21 6.03
N ALA A 36 -46.07 -21.48 5.63
CA ALA A 36 -47.11 -22.11 4.76
C ALA A 36 -48.23 -22.79 5.62
N PRO A 37 -49.39 -23.29 5.10
CA PRO A 37 -49.72 -23.70 3.73
C PRO A 37 -51.15 -23.31 3.20
N THR A 38 -51.80 -24.16 2.39
CA THR A 38 -52.90 -23.93 1.40
C THR A 38 -54.32 -24.31 1.88
N PRO A 39 -55.38 -24.43 1.02
CA PRO A 39 -56.14 -23.48 0.17
C PRO A 39 -57.67 -23.50 0.56
N PRO A 40 -58.71 -23.45 -0.34
CA PRO A 40 -59.14 -22.54 -1.43
C PRO A 40 -60.31 -21.61 -0.91
N PRO A 41 -61.43 -21.21 -1.59
CA PRO A 41 -61.90 -21.17 -3.02
C PRO A 41 -62.51 -19.79 -3.46
N GLY A 42 -63.42 -19.77 -4.46
CA GLY A 42 -64.23 -18.60 -4.95
C GLY A 42 -65.66 -18.50 -4.38
N PRO A 43 -66.65 -17.75 -4.97
CA PRO A 43 -66.86 -17.55 -6.44
C PRO A 43 -67.43 -16.18 -6.95
N GLY A 44 -67.53 -16.00 -8.28
CA GLY A 44 -68.80 -15.60 -8.95
C GLY A 44 -69.05 -14.15 -9.48
N GLY A 45 -68.95 -13.96 -10.81
CA GLY A 45 -69.73 -13.02 -11.67
C GLY A 45 -69.49 -11.49 -11.55
N GLY A 46 -69.72 -10.66 -12.58
CA GLY A 46 -70.03 -10.94 -14.01
C GLY A 46 -70.41 -9.67 -14.82
N GLY A 47 -70.06 -9.65 -16.12
CA GLY A 47 -70.43 -8.65 -17.14
C GLY A 47 -69.66 -7.31 -17.16
N GLU A 48 -69.64 -6.49 -18.22
CA GLU A 48 -69.94 -6.67 -19.66
C GLU A 48 -69.72 -5.32 -20.39
N VAL A 49 -68.83 -5.22 -21.40
CA VAL A 49 -68.80 -4.13 -22.41
C VAL A 49 -68.18 -4.65 -23.73
N ASP A 50 -68.71 -4.20 -24.86
CA ASP A 50 -68.45 -4.60 -26.26
C ASP A 50 -67.00 -4.79 -26.75
N GLY A 51 -66.88 -5.72 -27.70
CA GLY A 51 -65.69 -5.97 -28.54
C GLY A 51 -65.94 -7.08 -29.57
N GLY A 52 -66.89 -6.87 -30.49
CA GLY A 52 -67.48 -7.94 -31.32
C GLY A 52 -66.54 -8.65 -32.32
N PRO A 53 -66.76 -9.95 -32.59
CA PRO A 53 -65.94 -10.73 -33.54
C PRO A 53 -66.42 -10.56 -34.99
N SER A 54 -65.56 -10.07 -35.89
CA SER A 54 -65.91 -9.92 -37.30
C SER A 54 -64.77 -10.16 -38.29
N SER A 55 -64.03 -11.27 -38.12
CA SER A 55 -63.29 -11.92 -39.22
C SER A 55 -62.89 -13.36 -38.87
N CYS A 56 -63.86 -14.27 -38.76
CA CYS A 56 -63.54 -15.68 -39.02
C CYS A 56 -63.23 -15.80 -40.51
N VAL A 57 -61.98 -16.14 -40.84
CA VAL A 57 -61.52 -16.23 -42.25
C VAL A 57 -62.00 -17.54 -42.89
N ARG A 58 -62.38 -18.54 -42.07
CA ARG A 58 -62.84 -19.86 -42.50
C ARG A 58 -64.01 -20.37 -41.62
N PRO A 59 -64.75 -21.42 -42.05
CA PRO A 59 -65.77 -22.13 -41.26
C PRO A 59 -65.26 -22.90 -40.01
N ASP A 60 -64.82 -22.15 -39.00
CA ASP A 60 -64.36 -22.69 -37.72
C ASP A 60 -65.46 -22.77 -36.65
N GLU A 61 -65.23 -23.55 -35.59
CA GLU A 61 -66.25 -23.85 -34.58
C GLU A 61 -66.75 -22.60 -33.86
N GLY A 62 -68.08 -22.41 -33.80
CA GLY A 62 -68.68 -21.23 -33.20
C GLY A 62 -68.52 -19.94 -34.03
N CYS A 63 -67.85 -19.98 -35.18
CA CYS A 63 -67.84 -18.84 -36.11
C CYS A 63 -69.24 -18.63 -36.73
N PRO A 64 -69.64 -17.36 -36.96
CA PRO A 64 -70.96 -17.05 -37.50
C PRO A 64 -71.15 -17.53 -38.94
N CYS A 65 -72.37 -17.92 -39.28
CA CYS A 65 -72.76 -18.42 -40.60
C CYS A 65 -74.22 -18.08 -40.92
N GLU A 66 -74.60 -18.03 -42.21
CA GLU A 66 -75.99 -17.79 -42.58
C GLU A 66 -76.83 -19.08 -42.45
N PRO A 67 -77.96 -19.08 -41.72
CA PRO A 67 -78.81 -20.26 -41.57
C PRO A 67 -79.33 -20.77 -42.93
N GLY A 68 -78.97 -22.02 -43.26
CA GLY A 68 -79.25 -22.62 -44.57
C GLY A 68 -78.06 -22.63 -45.53
N THR A 69 -76.86 -22.19 -45.11
CA THR A 69 -75.61 -22.49 -45.82
C THR A 69 -75.42 -24.01 -45.89
N GLU A 70 -75.02 -24.52 -47.07
CA GLU A 70 -74.67 -25.94 -47.26
C GLU A 70 -73.53 -26.39 -46.32
N PRO A 71 -73.41 -27.69 -46.00
CA PRO A 71 -72.36 -28.19 -45.12
C PRO A 71 -70.97 -27.95 -45.72
N VAL A 72 -70.00 -27.60 -44.87
CA VAL A 72 -68.61 -27.39 -45.28
C VAL A 72 -67.76 -28.58 -44.87
N GLU A 73 -66.98 -29.11 -45.81
CA GLU A 73 -65.98 -30.15 -45.55
C GLU A 73 -64.99 -29.69 -44.47
N CYS A 74 -64.87 -30.50 -43.43
CA CYS A 74 -64.01 -30.24 -42.29
C CYS A 74 -63.16 -31.47 -41.99
N TYR A 75 -62.12 -31.27 -41.17
CA TYR A 75 -61.30 -32.36 -40.65
C TYR A 75 -61.25 -32.22 -39.12
N PRO A 76 -61.52 -33.29 -38.34
CA PRO A 76 -61.42 -33.27 -36.89
C PRO A 76 -59.95 -33.35 -36.45
N GLU A 77 -59.66 -32.94 -35.22
CA GLU A 77 -58.33 -33.09 -34.62
C GLU A 77 -57.89 -34.56 -34.54
N PRO A 78 -56.58 -34.89 -34.63
CA PRO A 78 -56.10 -36.26 -34.55
C PRO A 78 -56.38 -36.87 -33.16
N VAL A 79 -57.17 -37.95 -33.12
CA VAL A 79 -57.46 -38.66 -31.86
C VAL A 79 -56.34 -39.63 -31.50
N VAL A 80 -56.02 -39.75 -30.21
CA VAL A 80 -55.00 -40.70 -29.73
C VAL A 80 -55.65 -42.07 -29.51
N VAL A 81 -55.14 -43.09 -30.20
CA VAL A 81 -55.60 -44.48 -30.11
C VAL A 81 -54.36 -45.37 -29.95
N ASP A 82 -54.34 -46.18 -28.89
CA ASP A 82 -53.24 -47.11 -28.58
C ASP A 82 -51.83 -46.47 -28.47
N GLY A 83 -51.75 -45.14 -28.39
CA GLY A 83 -50.52 -44.34 -28.32
C GLY A 83 -50.15 -43.61 -29.62
N GLU A 84 -50.75 -43.97 -30.75
CA GLU A 84 -50.59 -43.28 -32.03
C GLU A 84 -51.70 -42.23 -32.24
N ARG A 85 -51.42 -41.18 -33.02
CA ARG A 85 -52.43 -40.22 -33.48
C ARG A 85 -53.07 -40.75 -34.77
N VAL A 86 -54.39 -40.81 -34.80
CA VAL A 86 -55.19 -41.32 -35.93
C VAL A 86 -56.15 -40.24 -36.42
N CYS A 87 -56.13 -39.97 -37.72
CA CYS A 87 -57.09 -39.10 -38.37
C CYS A 87 -58.36 -39.88 -38.76
N LEU A 88 -59.53 -39.29 -38.48
CA LEU A 88 -60.84 -39.94 -38.67
C LEU A 88 -61.44 -39.76 -40.08
N GLY A 89 -60.68 -39.15 -41.01
CA GLY A 89 -61.15 -38.77 -42.34
C GLY A 89 -61.84 -37.41 -42.36
N ALA A 90 -62.37 -37.05 -43.53
CA ALA A 90 -63.18 -35.85 -43.70
C ALA A 90 -64.55 -36.01 -43.03
N GLY A 91 -65.08 -34.90 -42.50
CA GLY A 91 -66.45 -34.77 -42.00
C GLY A 91 -67.13 -33.52 -42.56
N GLU A 92 -68.31 -33.21 -42.04
CA GLU A 92 -69.05 -32.00 -42.38
C GLU A 92 -69.27 -31.11 -41.14
N ARG A 93 -69.08 -29.80 -41.31
CA ARG A 93 -69.58 -28.76 -40.40
C ARG A 93 -70.89 -28.22 -40.94
N TYR A 94 -71.89 -28.13 -40.08
CA TYR A 94 -73.21 -27.59 -40.41
C TYR A 94 -73.37 -26.20 -39.83
N CYS A 95 -74.05 -25.31 -40.55
CA CYS A 95 -74.51 -24.05 -39.96
C CYS A 95 -75.77 -24.31 -39.12
N ARG A 96 -75.67 -24.25 -37.79
CA ARG A 96 -76.79 -24.46 -36.85
C ARG A 96 -76.88 -23.30 -35.88
N ASP A 97 -78.10 -22.80 -35.66
CA ASP A 97 -78.40 -21.66 -34.78
C ASP A 97 -77.56 -20.39 -35.04
N GLY A 98 -77.07 -20.22 -36.28
CA GLY A 98 -76.26 -19.08 -36.72
C GLY A 98 -74.74 -19.24 -36.55
N ALA A 99 -74.25 -20.41 -36.11
CA ALA A 99 -72.83 -20.72 -35.99
C ALA A 99 -72.46 -22.09 -36.59
N TRP A 100 -71.20 -22.27 -36.97
CA TRP A 100 -70.70 -23.57 -37.42
C TRP A 100 -70.55 -24.56 -36.26
N THR A 101 -71.02 -25.78 -36.44
CA THR A 101 -70.89 -26.89 -35.47
C THR A 101 -69.44 -27.36 -35.28
N ALA A 102 -69.24 -28.30 -34.37
CA ALA A 102 -68.10 -29.20 -34.44
C ALA A 102 -68.07 -29.97 -35.76
N CYS A 103 -66.89 -30.51 -36.11
CA CYS A 103 -66.73 -31.34 -37.30
C CYS A 103 -67.38 -32.72 -37.08
N GLU A 104 -68.47 -33.01 -37.80
CA GLU A 104 -69.24 -34.25 -37.64
C GLU A 104 -68.76 -35.29 -38.66
N VAL A 105 -68.18 -36.38 -38.16
CA VAL A 105 -67.70 -37.53 -38.97
C VAL A 105 -68.59 -38.75 -38.82
N ALA A 106 -68.78 -39.49 -39.92
CA ALA A 106 -69.56 -40.72 -39.93
C ALA A 106 -68.79 -41.89 -39.27
N PRO A 107 -69.48 -42.84 -38.59
CA PRO A 107 -68.79 -43.88 -37.82
C PRO A 107 -68.21 -45.02 -38.68
N TYR A 108 -66.88 -45.06 -38.72
CA TYR A 108 -66.00 -46.26 -38.80
C TYR A 108 -65.72 -46.94 -40.17
N GLU A 109 -64.47 -46.82 -40.64
CA GLU A 109 -63.52 -47.95 -40.68
C GLU A 109 -62.05 -47.44 -40.58
N ARG A 110 -61.08 -48.30 -40.24
CA ARG A 110 -59.66 -47.88 -40.05
C ARG A 110 -58.86 -47.96 -41.35
N THR A 111 -58.14 -46.89 -41.70
CA THR A 111 -57.04 -46.92 -42.68
C THR A 111 -55.70 -46.62 -41.99
N PRO A 112 -54.73 -47.56 -41.95
CA PRO A 112 -53.46 -47.34 -41.26
C PRO A 112 -52.50 -46.49 -42.10
N GLY A 113 -52.47 -45.18 -41.84
CA GLY A 113 -51.42 -44.26 -42.30
C GLY A 113 -50.61 -43.73 -41.12
N VAL A 114 -49.32 -44.04 -41.06
CA VAL A 114 -48.44 -43.65 -39.94
C VAL A 114 -48.09 -42.16 -40.05
N VAL A 115 -48.46 -41.38 -39.03
CA VAL A 115 -48.06 -39.97 -38.88
C VAL A 115 -47.58 -39.73 -37.45
N THR A 116 -46.26 -39.59 -37.27
CA THR A 116 -45.64 -39.28 -35.97
C THR A 116 -45.31 -37.80 -35.88
N ALA A 117 -46.06 -37.04 -35.08
CA ALA A 117 -45.81 -35.62 -34.80
C ALA A 117 -45.98 -35.30 -33.29
N PRO A 118 -45.09 -34.49 -32.69
CA PRO A 118 -45.13 -34.17 -31.26
C PRO A 118 -46.18 -33.08 -30.91
N LEU A 119 -46.34 -32.79 -29.61
CA LEU A 119 -47.31 -31.82 -29.10
C LEU A 119 -47.01 -30.37 -29.55
N ILE A 120 -48.04 -29.69 -30.06
CA ILE A 120 -48.28 -28.26 -29.82
C ILE A 120 -49.75 -28.11 -29.38
N THR A 121 -50.05 -27.19 -28.47
CA THR A 121 -51.42 -26.80 -28.09
C THR A 121 -51.51 -25.27 -28.05
N GLY A 122 -52.01 -24.67 -29.14
CA GLY A 122 -52.25 -23.25 -29.33
C GLY A 122 -53.28 -23.05 -30.45
N PRO A 123 -53.99 -21.92 -30.51
CA PRO A 123 -55.22 -21.79 -31.28
C PRO A 123 -54.99 -21.87 -32.80
N THR A 124 -55.78 -22.72 -33.46
CA THR A 124 -55.94 -22.82 -34.93
C THR A 124 -54.62 -22.81 -35.70
N GLN A 125 -53.75 -23.79 -35.41
CA GLN A 125 -52.82 -24.27 -36.42
C GLN A 125 -53.58 -25.02 -37.52
N CYS A 126 -52.98 -25.10 -38.71
CA CYS A 126 -53.33 -26.03 -39.76
C CYS A 126 -53.52 -27.47 -39.23
N ASN A 127 -54.72 -28.05 -39.36
CA ASN A 127 -55.02 -29.38 -38.83
C ASN A 127 -54.28 -30.45 -39.64
N ALA A 128 -53.43 -31.23 -38.97
CA ALA A 128 -52.65 -32.33 -39.55
C ALA A 128 -53.49 -33.48 -40.17
N CYS A 129 -54.82 -33.47 -39.99
CA CYS A 129 -55.74 -34.39 -40.64
C CYS A 129 -56.37 -33.85 -41.94
N ASP A 130 -56.25 -32.56 -42.27
CA ASP A 130 -56.65 -32.02 -43.57
C ASP A 130 -55.55 -32.34 -44.62
N PRO A 131 -55.85 -33.07 -45.72
CA PRO A 131 -54.84 -33.45 -46.71
C PRO A 131 -54.31 -32.26 -47.54
N ARG A 132 -54.90 -31.07 -47.40
CA ARG A 132 -54.42 -29.80 -47.99
C ARG A 132 -53.52 -29.02 -47.03
N CYS A 133 -53.31 -29.52 -45.81
CA CYS A 133 -52.46 -28.92 -44.78
C CYS A 133 -50.99 -29.33 -44.93
N PHE A 134 -50.08 -28.36 -44.87
CA PHE A 134 -48.64 -28.60 -44.96
C PHE A 134 -47.89 -27.78 -43.90
N GLU A 135 -47.33 -28.45 -42.88
CA GLU A 135 -46.30 -27.86 -42.01
C GLU A 135 -44.90 -28.18 -42.58
N TYR A 136 -44.07 -27.15 -42.73
CA TYR A 136 -42.64 -27.30 -43.01
C TYR A 136 -41.86 -26.98 -41.74
N VAL A 137 -41.26 -28.01 -41.15
CA VAL A 137 -40.45 -27.92 -39.93
C VAL A 137 -38.97 -27.81 -40.29
N ASP A 138 -38.28 -26.85 -39.69
CA ASP A 138 -36.83 -26.67 -39.78
C ASP A 138 -36.18 -26.77 -38.38
N GLN A 139 -35.18 -27.64 -38.26
CA GLN A 139 -34.47 -27.91 -37.00
C GLN A 139 -32.97 -28.06 -37.31
N PRO A 140 -32.19 -26.95 -37.24
CA PRO A 140 -30.76 -26.99 -37.53
C PRO A 140 -30.02 -27.75 -36.43
N THR A 141 -29.64 -28.99 -36.75
CA THR A 141 -29.06 -29.95 -35.80
C THR A 141 -27.80 -30.63 -36.35
N THR A 142 -27.57 -30.57 -37.66
CA THR A 142 -26.47 -31.21 -38.37
C THR A 142 -25.68 -30.22 -39.23
N PRO A 143 -24.37 -30.45 -39.50
CA PRO A 143 -23.54 -29.55 -40.33
C PRO A 143 -24.04 -29.25 -41.74
N GLY A 144 -25.02 -30.00 -42.27
CA GLY A 144 -25.66 -29.71 -43.54
C GLY A 144 -26.73 -28.60 -43.47
N ASP A 145 -27.23 -28.29 -42.27
CA ASP A 145 -28.35 -27.36 -42.07
C ASP A 145 -27.92 -25.88 -42.08
N VAL A 146 -26.62 -25.60 -41.98
CA VAL A 146 -26.03 -24.26 -41.93
C VAL A 146 -25.00 -24.12 -43.06
N THR A 147 -25.39 -23.43 -44.12
CA THR A 147 -24.62 -23.28 -45.37
C THR A 147 -24.55 -21.81 -45.80
N SER A 148 -23.64 -21.48 -46.71
CA SER A 148 -23.57 -20.14 -47.33
C SER A 148 -24.81 -19.75 -48.17
N GLY A 149 -25.72 -20.70 -48.45
CA GLY A 149 -26.99 -20.44 -49.14
C GLY A 149 -28.16 -20.12 -48.20
N ASN A 150 -28.05 -20.41 -46.90
CA ASN A 150 -29.12 -20.26 -45.91
C ASN A 150 -28.69 -19.64 -44.56
N SER A 151 -27.44 -19.17 -44.45
CA SER A 151 -26.91 -18.58 -43.21
C SER A 151 -25.80 -17.54 -43.45
N SER A 152 -25.58 -16.65 -42.48
CA SER A 152 -24.44 -15.74 -42.45
C SER A 152 -24.11 -15.30 -41.02
N GLY A 153 -22.88 -15.52 -40.55
CA GLY A 153 -22.46 -15.08 -39.20
C GLY A 153 -23.12 -15.82 -38.03
N VAL A 154 -23.66 -17.01 -38.26
CA VAL A 154 -24.17 -17.96 -37.24
C VAL A 154 -23.41 -19.29 -37.36
N VAL A 155 -23.44 -20.09 -36.30
CA VAL A 155 -22.94 -21.48 -36.28
C VAL A 155 -23.95 -22.41 -35.62
N LEU A 156 -23.80 -23.71 -35.83
CA LEU A 156 -24.52 -24.72 -35.06
C LEU A 156 -23.98 -24.77 -33.64
N ARG A 157 -24.91 -24.81 -32.69
CA ARG A 157 -24.63 -24.95 -31.27
C ARG A 157 -24.02 -26.33 -30.96
N PRO A 158 -22.97 -26.43 -30.13
CA PRO A 158 -22.42 -27.72 -29.71
C PRO A 158 -23.50 -28.69 -29.21
N GLY A 159 -23.42 -29.94 -29.67
CA GLY A 159 -24.44 -30.96 -29.42
C GLY A 159 -25.65 -30.92 -30.36
N GLY A 160 -25.70 -30.01 -31.34
CA GLY A 160 -26.76 -29.97 -32.36
C GLY A 160 -28.09 -29.45 -31.82
N THR A 161 -28.04 -28.41 -30.97
CA THR A 161 -29.21 -27.88 -30.23
C THR A 161 -29.74 -26.54 -30.76
N GLY A 162 -29.50 -26.26 -32.05
CA GLY A 162 -29.92 -25.02 -32.72
C GLY A 162 -28.78 -24.25 -33.38
N VAL A 163 -29.06 -23.00 -33.77
CA VAL A 163 -28.07 -22.02 -34.24
C VAL A 163 -27.90 -20.87 -33.27
N GLU A 164 -26.65 -20.46 -33.09
CA GLU A 164 -26.22 -19.35 -32.23
C GLU A 164 -25.15 -18.49 -32.94
N LEU A 165 -24.75 -17.38 -32.34
CA LEU A 165 -23.65 -16.55 -32.85
C LEU A 165 -22.30 -17.18 -32.47
N PRO A 166 -21.31 -17.24 -33.39
CA PRO A 166 -20.01 -17.84 -33.08
C PRO A 166 -19.24 -17.02 -32.03
N PRO A 167 -18.56 -17.66 -31.06
CA PRO A 167 -17.61 -16.97 -30.21
C PRO A 167 -16.45 -16.40 -31.05
N SER A 168 -16.32 -15.08 -31.00
CA SER A 168 -15.29 -14.27 -31.64
C SER A 168 -14.01 -14.35 -30.81
N GLY A 169 -13.30 -15.49 -30.92
CA GLY A 169 -12.22 -15.88 -30.02
C GLY A 169 -11.06 -14.90 -29.83
N THR A 170 -10.22 -15.27 -28.86
CA THR A 170 -8.98 -14.63 -28.33
C THR A 170 -9.10 -13.21 -27.76
N TYR A 171 -8.30 -12.94 -26.73
CA TYR A 171 -8.09 -11.60 -26.19
C TYR A 171 -7.55 -10.63 -27.26
N MET A 172 -7.65 -9.33 -26.98
CA MET A 172 -6.94 -8.27 -27.70
C MET A 172 -6.18 -7.42 -26.67
N GLY A 173 -5.19 -8.01 -26.02
CA GLY A 173 -3.88 -7.38 -26.09
C GLY A 173 -3.23 -7.75 -27.42
N SER A 174 -2.06 -7.24 -27.70
CA SER A 174 -1.09 -7.91 -28.55
C SER A 174 -0.80 -9.36 -28.09
N GLY A 175 0.08 -10.07 -28.79
CA GLY A 175 0.54 -11.37 -28.30
C GLY A 175 1.36 -11.23 -27.02
N ASP A 176 1.56 -12.35 -26.34
CA ASP A 176 2.87 -12.66 -25.75
C ASP A 176 3.55 -13.53 -26.84
N ARG A 177 4.65 -13.04 -27.41
CA ARG A 177 5.22 -13.59 -28.67
C ARG A 177 6.27 -14.66 -28.47
N ASP A 178 6.90 -14.66 -27.30
CA ASP A 178 8.08 -15.46 -26.97
C ASP A 178 7.91 -16.22 -25.64
N GLY A 179 6.99 -15.78 -24.77
CA GLY A 179 6.40 -16.57 -23.69
C GLY A 179 6.86 -16.19 -22.28
N ASP A 180 7.28 -14.94 -22.04
CA ASP A 180 7.79 -14.52 -20.72
C ASP A 180 6.69 -14.06 -19.74
N GLY A 181 5.50 -13.72 -20.22
CA GLY A 181 4.36 -13.26 -19.44
C GLY A 181 3.97 -11.79 -19.66
N VAL A 182 4.77 -10.98 -20.34
CA VAL A 182 4.46 -9.57 -20.66
C VAL A 182 3.92 -9.45 -22.10
N PRO A 183 2.72 -8.89 -22.32
CA PRO A 183 2.21 -8.72 -23.69
C PRO A 183 3.00 -7.67 -24.49
N ASP A 184 3.13 -7.87 -25.81
CA ASP A 184 3.92 -7.01 -26.73
C ASP A 184 3.64 -5.49 -26.67
N ASP A 185 2.48 -5.07 -26.15
CA ASP A 185 2.08 -3.66 -25.99
C ASP A 185 2.73 -2.99 -24.76
N PHE A 186 3.30 -3.79 -23.84
CA PHE A 186 3.96 -3.35 -22.60
C PHE A 186 5.44 -3.78 -22.50
N ASP A 187 5.82 -4.78 -23.28
CA ASP A 187 7.18 -5.30 -23.43
C ASP A 187 8.03 -4.45 -24.40
N ALA A 188 9.28 -4.19 -24.03
CA ALA A 188 10.27 -3.45 -24.81
C ALA A 188 11.06 -4.31 -25.84
N PHE A 189 11.08 -5.64 -25.71
CA PHE A 189 11.82 -6.58 -26.56
C PHE A 189 11.01 -7.83 -27.05
N PRO A 190 9.75 -7.73 -27.55
CA PRO A 190 8.80 -8.84 -27.82
C PRO A 190 9.17 -9.84 -28.92
N THR A 191 10.34 -10.44 -28.78
CA THR A 191 10.95 -11.56 -29.51
C THR A 191 12.12 -12.22 -28.71
N ASP A 192 12.43 -11.78 -27.49
CA ASP A 192 13.55 -12.20 -26.63
C ASP A 192 13.04 -12.50 -25.20
N PRO A 193 12.67 -13.77 -24.88
CA PRO A 193 12.01 -14.17 -23.63
C PRO A 193 12.99 -14.26 -22.45
N THR A 194 13.93 -13.33 -22.39
CA THR A 194 14.86 -13.11 -21.30
C THR A 194 14.86 -11.66 -20.83
N ARG A 195 14.06 -10.77 -21.46
CA ARG A 195 14.07 -9.32 -21.30
C ARG A 195 12.73 -8.71 -21.71
N ASP A 196 12.04 -8.04 -20.80
CA ASP A 196 10.78 -7.31 -21.07
C ASP A 196 10.95 -5.77 -20.96
N GLY A 197 12.08 -5.31 -20.42
CA GLY A 197 12.35 -3.92 -20.06
C GLY A 197 11.78 -3.47 -18.71
N PHE A 198 11.43 -4.41 -17.82
CA PHE A 198 10.80 -4.14 -16.52
C PHE A 198 11.15 -5.17 -15.43
N THR A 199 10.88 -6.46 -15.63
CA THR A 199 11.18 -7.51 -14.63
C THR A 199 12.65 -7.89 -14.61
N GLU A 200 13.39 -7.76 -15.73
CA GLU A 200 14.86 -7.96 -15.70
C GLU A 200 15.61 -6.85 -14.92
N GLU A 201 14.97 -5.68 -14.74
CA GLU A 201 15.46 -4.60 -13.87
C GLU A 201 14.98 -4.77 -12.41
N GLY A 202 14.29 -5.88 -12.09
CA GLY A 202 13.83 -6.24 -10.75
C GLY A 202 12.39 -5.82 -10.42
N GLY A 203 11.60 -5.38 -11.41
CA GLY A 203 10.18 -5.06 -11.23
C GLY A 203 9.24 -6.26 -11.18
N ILE A 204 7.98 -6.02 -10.80
CA ILE A 204 6.88 -7.02 -10.82
C ILE A 204 5.78 -6.56 -11.77
N PHE A 205 5.46 -7.36 -12.78
CA PHE A 205 4.39 -7.10 -13.76
C PHE A 205 3.26 -8.12 -13.61
N HIS A 206 1.99 -7.68 -13.59
CA HIS A 206 0.82 -8.57 -13.66
C HIS A 206 -0.32 -8.03 -14.51
N LEU A 207 -0.96 -8.93 -15.28
CA LEU A 207 -2.30 -8.73 -15.83
C LEU A 207 -3.33 -9.08 -14.76
N LEU A 208 -4.06 -8.10 -14.22
CA LEU A 208 -4.96 -8.29 -13.07
C LEU A 208 -6.41 -7.88 -13.37
N PRO A 209 -7.20 -8.71 -14.08
CA PRO A 209 -8.64 -8.51 -14.28
C PRO A 209 -9.43 -8.28 -12.98
N GLU A 210 -10.60 -7.64 -13.06
CA GLU A 210 -11.49 -7.47 -11.91
C GLU A 210 -11.85 -8.84 -11.29
N GLY A 211 -11.60 -9.00 -9.99
CA GLY A 211 -11.77 -10.24 -9.25
C GLY A 211 -10.60 -11.23 -9.30
N ALA A 212 -9.55 -10.97 -10.10
CA ALA A 212 -8.37 -11.85 -10.18
C ALA A 212 -7.41 -11.66 -8.99
N THR A 213 -6.60 -12.68 -8.72
CA THR A 213 -5.54 -12.70 -7.69
C THR A 213 -4.29 -13.34 -8.30
N GLU A 214 -3.14 -12.69 -8.17
CA GLU A 214 -1.86 -13.15 -8.70
C GLU A 214 -0.75 -13.08 -7.63
N GLY A 215 0.36 -13.80 -7.87
CA GLY A 215 1.42 -14.08 -6.89
C GLY A 215 1.22 -15.44 -6.17
N PRO A 216 1.97 -15.73 -5.09
CA PRO A 216 2.91 -14.84 -4.41
C PRO A 216 4.21 -14.59 -5.18
N ASP A 217 4.60 -13.33 -5.28
CA ASP A 217 5.86 -12.89 -5.89
C ASP A 217 6.96 -12.74 -4.80
N PRO A 218 8.09 -13.47 -4.90
CA PRO A 218 9.12 -13.46 -3.87
C PRO A 218 10.15 -12.34 -4.11
N ILE A 219 10.13 -11.33 -3.23
CA ILE A 219 11.13 -10.28 -3.15
C ILE A 219 12.23 -10.70 -2.17
N SER A 220 13.50 -10.48 -2.51
CA SER A 220 14.66 -10.75 -1.64
C SER A 220 15.67 -9.61 -1.75
N ILE A 221 16.07 -9.03 -0.61
CA ILE A 221 16.95 -7.86 -0.56
C ILE A 221 18.05 -8.00 0.48
N SER A 222 19.19 -7.36 0.21
CA SER A 222 20.17 -7.08 1.24
C SER A 222 19.81 -5.77 1.94
N THR A 223 19.76 -5.78 3.27
CA THR A 223 19.35 -4.63 4.10
C THR A 223 20.47 -3.59 4.25
N THR A 224 21.15 -3.23 3.17
CA THR A 224 22.22 -2.22 3.16
C THR A 224 21.65 -0.81 3.25
N ILE A 225 22.34 0.08 3.98
CA ILE A 225 21.91 1.46 4.13
C ILE A 225 22.35 2.26 2.90
N ASN A 226 21.43 2.40 1.95
CA ASN A 226 21.72 3.01 0.65
C ASN A 226 21.63 4.57 0.66
N ALA A 227 20.82 5.16 1.55
CA ALA A 227 20.61 6.61 1.64
C ALA A 227 20.62 7.14 3.08
N ALA A 228 21.39 8.20 3.34
CA ALA A 228 21.44 8.88 4.63
C ALA A 228 21.70 10.39 4.48
N ASP A 229 21.35 11.13 5.53
CA ASP A 229 21.48 12.58 5.63
C ASP A 229 22.31 12.93 6.86
N VAL A 230 23.60 13.17 6.65
CA VAL A 230 24.59 13.39 7.69
C VAL A 230 24.69 14.88 8.02
N TYR A 231 24.14 15.28 9.15
CA TYR A 231 24.15 16.66 9.63
C TYR A 231 25.28 16.86 10.65
N VAL A 232 26.27 17.68 10.30
CA VAL A 232 27.31 18.14 11.22
C VAL A 232 26.71 19.20 12.14
N LEU A 233 26.59 18.88 13.43
CA LEU A 233 26.22 19.81 14.49
C LEU A 233 27.47 20.13 15.30
N MET A 234 28.14 21.21 14.92
CA MET A 234 29.44 21.58 15.46
C MET A 234 29.31 22.51 16.67
N ASP A 235 29.99 22.21 17.77
CA ASP A 235 30.31 23.22 18.77
C ASP A 235 31.27 24.27 18.18
N ALA A 236 30.90 25.55 18.28
CA ALA A 236 31.67 26.67 17.77
C ALA A 236 32.12 27.64 18.87
N THR A 237 32.41 27.14 20.07
CA THR A 237 33.00 27.92 21.16
C THR A 237 34.50 28.14 20.97
N ALA A 238 35.19 28.75 21.94
CA ALA A 238 36.58 29.16 21.79
C ALA A 238 37.60 28.00 21.79
N SER A 239 37.29 26.90 22.47
CA SER A 239 38.11 25.69 22.59
C SER A 239 38.23 24.95 21.27
N MET A 240 37.09 24.70 20.60
CA MET A 240 36.89 23.86 19.39
C MET A 240 37.59 24.38 18.10
N ALA A 241 38.57 25.27 18.22
CA ALA A 241 39.28 25.89 17.11
C ALA A 241 40.19 24.91 16.34
N GLY A 242 40.76 23.89 17.02
CA GLY A 242 41.59 22.87 16.38
C GLY A 242 40.77 21.88 15.55
N GLU A 243 39.58 21.56 16.06
CA GLU A 243 38.58 20.65 15.54
C GLU A 243 37.99 21.22 14.26
N ILE A 244 37.49 22.46 14.30
CA ILE A 244 36.98 23.14 13.10
C ILE A 244 38.11 23.34 12.07
N SER A 245 39.35 23.63 12.50
CA SER A 245 40.50 23.71 11.60
C SER A 245 40.78 22.37 10.89
N THR A 246 40.76 21.25 11.63
CA THR A 246 40.99 19.92 11.08
C THR A 246 39.85 19.48 10.17
N LEU A 247 38.60 19.69 10.59
CA LEU A 247 37.40 19.42 9.79
C LEU A 247 37.45 20.14 8.44
N ARG A 248 37.79 21.44 8.40
CA ARG A 248 37.97 22.20 7.14
C ARG A 248 38.98 21.55 6.20
N ASN A 249 40.11 21.07 6.71
CA ASN A 249 41.19 20.49 5.90
C ASN A 249 40.89 19.06 5.41
N ALA A 250 40.13 18.29 6.19
CA ALA A 250 39.83 16.88 5.89
C ALA A 250 38.57 16.66 5.03
N LEU A 251 37.62 17.60 5.03
CA LEU A 251 36.26 17.39 4.51
C LEU A 251 36.21 16.87 3.06
N THR A 252 36.94 17.50 2.14
CA THR A 252 37.01 17.11 0.71
C THR A 252 38.43 16.77 0.25
N SER A 253 39.45 17.38 0.84
CA SER A 253 40.87 17.19 0.51
C SER A 253 41.58 16.10 1.31
N GLY A 254 40.92 15.49 2.31
CA GLY A 254 41.50 14.45 3.14
C GLY A 254 41.96 13.24 2.33
N ASN A 255 43.24 12.88 2.45
CA ASN A 255 43.78 11.68 1.81
C ASN A 255 43.42 10.43 2.62
N TYR A 256 42.29 9.80 2.29
CA TYR A 256 41.98 8.41 2.65
C TYR A 256 42.87 7.41 1.88
N LEU A 257 44.19 7.62 1.95
CA LEU A 257 45.22 6.84 1.27
C LEU A 257 45.89 5.88 2.25
N GLY A 258 45.13 4.89 2.72
CA GLY A 258 45.68 3.74 3.46
C GLY A 258 46.38 4.07 4.79
N GLY A 259 46.19 5.28 5.35
CA GLY A 259 46.87 5.72 6.58
C GLY A 259 46.11 5.45 7.89
N THR A 260 44.78 5.27 7.81
CA THR A 260 43.93 4.93 8.96
C THR A 260 44.27 3.54 9.48
N LEU A 261 44.94 3.46 10.63
CA LEU A 261 45.19 2.20 11.33
C LEU A 261 43.94 1.83 12.15
N TYR A 262 43.14 0.88 11.67
CA TYR A 262 41.99 0.39 12.42
C TYR A 262 42.43 -0.38 13.69
N PRO A 263 41.60 -0.43 14.75
CA PRO A 263 41.93 -1.17 15.96
C PRO A 263 42.25 -2.64 15.66
N SER A 264 43.35 -3.15 16.21
CA SER A 264 43.76 -4.52 15.93
C SER A 264 42.76 -5.53 16.52
N ARG A 265 42.29 -6.47 15.70
CA ARG A 265 41.42 -7.57 16.12
C ARG A 265 42.21 -8.86 16.31
N ALA A 266 41.91 -9.58 17.39
CA ALA A 266 42.31 -10.97 17.55
C ALA A 266 41.30 -11.87 16.82
N VAL A 267 41.79 -12.87 16.08
CA VAL A 267 41.00 -13.74 15.19
C VAL A 267 41.26 -15.21 15.51
N SER A 268 40.20 -16.01 15.53
CA SER A 268 40.21 -17.45 15.84
C SER A 268 38.95 -18.12 15.28
N GLY A 269 39.01 -19.42 14.96
CA GLY A 269 37.85 -20.17 14.42
C GLY A 269 37.61 -19.98 12.92
N ASN A 270 38.60 -19.41 12.21
CA ASN A 270 38.53 -19.06 10.80
C ASN A 270 39.27 -20.05 9.89
N GLU A 271 39.32 -21.32 10.26
CA GLU A 271 40.02 -22.41 9.53
C GLU A 271 39.43 -22.76 8.14
N ALA A 272 38.24 -22.30 7.76
CA ALA A 272 37.61 -22.71 6.49
C ALA A 272 36.93 -21.56 5.74
N MET A 273 36.75 -21.71 4.42
CA MET A 273 36.01 -20.75 3.57
C MET A 273 34.64 -20.33 4.13
N GLY A 274 33.94 -21.25 4.81
CA GLY A 274 32.64 -20.98 5.45
C GLY A 274 32.70 -20.28 6.81
N SER A 275 33.85 -20.34 7.51
CA SER A 275 34.11 -19.62 8.78
C SER A 275 35.10 -18.47 8.65
N ALA A 276 35.52 -18.16 7.41
CA ALA A 276 36.52 -17.15 7.08
C ALA A 276 36.20 -15.80 7.73
N TYR A 277 37.20 -15.21 8.39
CA TYR A 277 37.03 -13.90 9.03
C TYR A 277 36.75 -12.84 7.96
N ASP A 278 35.64 -12.13 8.10
CA ASP A 278 35.15 -11.19 7.09
C ASP A 278 35.58 -9.75 7.40
N PHE A 279 36.25 -9.10 6.45
CA PHE A 279 36.50 -7.65 6.47
C PHE A 279 35.31 -6.85 5.93
N GLY A 280 34.34 -7.50 5.27
CA GLY A 280 33.10 -6.92 4.76
C GLY A 280 33.11 -6.63 3.25
N THR A 281 32.03 -6.01 2.79
CA THR A 281 31.90 -5.45 1.43
C THR A 281 32.44 -4.01 1.42
N ASP A 282 33.22 -3.70 0.39
CA ASP A 282 34.08 -2.50 0.24
C ASP A 282 34.70 -2.01 1.56
N PRO A 283 35.63 -2.80 2.15
CA PRO A 283 36.34 -2.38 3.35
C PRO A 283 37.01 -1.01 3.14
N LEU A 284 36.71 -0.06 4.02
CA LEU A 284 37.15 1.32 3.88
C LEU A 284 38.67 1.48 3.74
N PRO A 285 39.14 2.49 3.00
CA PRO A 285 40.57 2.75 2.85
C PRO A 285 41.27 2.95 4.20
N GLY A 286 42.40 2.28 4.38
CA GLY A 286 43.09 2.16 5.67
C GLY A 286 43.74 0.79 5.83
N VAL A 287 44.41 0.58 6.97
CA VAL A 287 45.08 -0.67 7.36
C VAL A 287 44.25 -1.36 8.44
N TYR A 288 43.84 -2.60 8.20
CA TYR A 288 43.19 -3.48 9.18
C TYR A 288 44.23 -4.47 9.75
N PRO A 289 44.68 -4.30 11.01
CA PRO A 289 45.62 -5.22 11.63
C PRO A 289 44.86 -6.38 12.29
N VAL A 290 45.14 -7.61 11.86
CA VAL A 290 44.63 -8.82 12.50
C VAL A 290 45.76 -9.62 13.14
N THR A 291 45.47 -10.21 14.30
CA THR A 291 46.38 -11.08 15.04
C THR A 291 45.69 -12.40 15.33
N GLY A 292 46.44 -13.49 15.40
CA GLY A 292 45.86 -14.81 15.61
C GLY A 292 46.93 -15.89 15.66
N THR A 293 46.52 -17.15 15.48
CA THR A 293 47.42 -18.29 15.40
C THR A 293 46.90 -19.36 14.45
N THR A 294 47.77 -19.89 13.59
CA THR A 294 47.48 -21.10 12.78
C THR A 294 47.71 -22.39 13.59
N ALA A 295 48.50 -22.33 14.67
CA ALA A 295 48.77 -23.51 15.49
C ALA A 295 47.49 -23.99 16.19
N GLY A 296 47.01 -25.17 15.79
CA GLY A 296 45.76 -25.79 16.26
C GLY A 296 44.62 -25.79 15.24
N MET A 297 44.76 -25.08 14.12
CA MET A 297 43.83 -25.16 12.98
C MET A 297 44.09 -26.43 12.14
N ALA A 298 43.16 -26.74 11.23
CA ALA A 298 43.29 -27.81 10.26
C ALA A 298 44.17 -27.41 9.07
N ASN A 299 44.45 -28.38 8.18
CA ASN A 299 45.04 -28.17 6.86
C ASN A 299 43.98 -28.58 5.84
N ASP A 300 43.09 -27.64 5.54
CA ASP A 300 41.93 -27.85 4.67
C ASP A 300 42.18 -27.27 3.27
N HIS A 301 43.11 -26.30 3.14
CA HIS A 301 43.36 -25.55 1.91
C HIS A 301 44.86 -25.40 1.61
N ALA A 302 45.33 -26.00 0.51
CA ALA A 302 46.73 -25.88 0.08
C ALA A 302 46.98 -24.67 -0.85
N ALA A 303 48.02 -23.88 -0.58
CA ALA A 303 48.55 -22.85 -1.49
C ALA A 303 49.62 -23.38 -2.45
N GLY A 304 49.68 -22.80 -3.66
CA GLY A 304 50.60 -23.24 -4.72
C GLY A 304 52.08 -23.02 -4.43
N CYS A 305 52.43 -22.28 -3.37
CA CYS A 305 53.80 -21.95 -2.98
C CYS A 305 54.17 -22.33 -1.54
N SER A 306 53.41 -23.16 -0.81
CA SER A 306 53.69 -23.42 0.62
C SER A 306 54.75 -24.48 0.94
N GLY A 307 55.54 -24.92 -0.04
CA GLY A 307 56.68 -25.82 0.18
C GLY A 307 56.36 -27.22 0.68
N GLY A 308 55.07 -27.59 0.80
CA GLY A 308 54.66 -28.91 1.26
C GLY A 308 53.14 -29.16 1.28
N GLY A 309 52.29 -28.14 1.42
CA GLY A 309 50.83 -28.31 1.51
C GLY A 309 50.39 -29.11 2.75
N THR A 310 51.12 -28.96 3.85
CA THR A 310 50.95 -29.71 5.11
C THR A 310 50.82 -28.80 6.34
N ALA A 311 50.79 -27.48 6.15
CA ALA A 311 50.67 -26.51 7.24
C ALA A 311 49.20 -26.30 7.63
N ALA A 312 48.99 -25.83 8.86
CA ALA A 312 47.67 -25.40 9.29
C ALA A 312 47.36 -24.02 8.71
N ASP A 313 46.13 -23.82 8.22
CA ASP A 313 45.73 -22.65 7.45
C ASP A 313 44.62 -21.82 8.11
N ALA A 314 44.63 -20.52 7.82
CA ALA A 314 43.68 -19.53 8.33
C ALA A 314 43.10 -18.72 7.17
N VAL A 315 41.76 -18.63 7.11
CA VAL A 315 41.03 -18.02 6.00
C VAL A 315 40.40 -16.68 6.42
N PHE A 316 40.50 -15.69 5.56
CA PHE A 316 39.83 -14.39 5.67
C PHE A 316 39.12 -14.09 4.34
N ARG A 317 38.14 -13.18 4.33
CA ARG A 317 37.44 -12.75 3.10
C ARG A 317 37.14 -11.26 3.07
N PHE A 318 36.93 -10.74 1.86
CA PHE A 318 36.40 -9.41 1.60
C PHE A 318 35.68 -9.39 0.25
N THR A 319 34.77 -8.44 0.05
CA THR A 319 34.12 -8.20 -1.24
C THR A 319 34.37 -6.76 -1.69
N LEU A 320 34.56 -6.54 -2.99
CA LEU A 320 34.68 -5.22 -3.61
C LEU A 320 33.52 -5.03 -4.61
N THR A 321 32.88 -3.87 -4.67
CA THR A 321 31.94 -3.51 -5.76
C THR A 321 32.60 -2.70 -6.86
N SER A 322 33.83 -2.24 -6.66
CA SER A 322 34.60 -1.41 -7.59
C SER A 322 36.07 -1.84 -7.66
N GLU A 323 36.82 -1.33 -8.63
CA GLU A 323 38.26 -1.60 -8.71
C GLU A 323 39.02 -0.90 -7.57
N GLN A 324 39.72 -1.68 -6.75
CA GLN A 324 40.52 -1.17 -5.62
C GLN A 324 41.91 -1.80 -5.60
N THR A 325 42.89 -1.12 -5.00
CA THR A 325 44.20 -1.71 -4.72
C THR A 325 44.26 -2.19 -3.26
N VAL A 326 44.52 -3.48 -3.08
CA VAL A 326 44.65 -4.15 -1.79
C VAL A 326 46.11 -4.57 -1.58
N MET A 327 46.66 -4.30 -0.41
CA MET A 327 47.95 -4.82 0.06
C MET A 327 47.72 -5.69 1.28
N ILE A 328 48.30 -6.90 1.30
CA ILE A 328 48.23 -7.85 2.40
C ILE A 328 49.68 -8.13 2.79
N GLU A 329 50.03 -8.01 4.07
CA GLU A 329 51.40 -8.29 4.56
C GLU A 329 51.41 -8.96 5.94
N THR A 330 52.30 -9.91 6.17
CA THR A 330 52.57 -10.43 7.52
C THR A 330 53.67 -9.61 8.20
N LEU A 331 53.54 -9.42 9.51
CA LEU A 331 54.36 -8.50 10.32
C LEU A 331 55.24 -9.24 11.32
N GLU A 332 56.50 -8.83 11.43
CA GLU A 332 57.39 -9.31 12.48
C GLU A 332 57.01 -8.76 13.87
N PRO A 333 57.27 -9.50 14.96
CA PRO A 333 57.98 -10.80 15.01
C PRO A 333 57.07 -12.00 14.73
N LEU A 334 57.44 -12.82 13.74
CA LEU A 334 56.75 -14.07 13.42
C LEU A 334 57.48 -15.27 14.05
N GLY A 335 56.70 -16.19 14.64
CA GLY A 335 57.22 -17.43 15.24
C GLY A 335 57.52 -18.54 14.22
N TYR A 336 57.01 -18.40 12.99
CA TYR A 336 57.16 -19.32 11.88
C TYR A 336 57.37 -18.55 10.57
N ASP A 337 57.51 -19.27 9.47
CA ASP A 337 57.70 -18.76 8.12
C ASP A 337 56.33 -18.76 7.41
N THR A 338 55.79 -17.59 7.03
CA THR A 338 54.40 -17.47 6.55
C THR A 338 54.26 -17.68 5.05
N VAL A 339 53.06 -18.02 4.60
CA VAL A 339 52.69 -18.06 3.19
C VAL A 339 51.32 -17.39 3.03
N LEU A 340 51.22 -16.42 2.12
CA LEU A 340 49.97 -15.78 1.73
C LEU A 340 49.51 -16.29 0.35
N SER A 341 48.23 -16.62 0.24
CA SER A 341 47.60 -16.99 -1.02
C SER A 341 46.25 -16.29 -1.18
N LEU A 342 46.15 -15.40 -2.17
CA LEU A 342 44.94 -14.67 -2.52
C LEU A 342 44.07 -15.55 -3.44
N ARG A 343 42.79 -15.72 -3.08
CA ARG A 343 41.80 -16.52 -3.83
C ARG A 343 40.65 -15.67 -4.37
N ASN A 344 40.02 -16.14 -5.43
CA ASN A 344 38.77 -15.60 -5.96
C ASN A 344 37.53 -16.18 -5.25
N SER A 345 36.33 -15.80 -5.71
CA SER A 345 35.04 -16.25 -5.18
C SER A 345 34.81 -17.77 -5.25
N THR A 346 35.45 -18.48 -6.18
CA THR A 346 35.42 -19.95 -6.28
C THR A 346 36.60 -20.62 -5.55
N PHE A 347 37.26 -19.90 -4.65
CA PHE A 347 38.44 -20.31 -3.88
C PHE A 347 39.69 -20.71 -4.71
N GLY A 348 39.69 -20.39 -6.00
CA GLY A 348 40.81 -20.61 -6.91
C GLY A 348 41.94 -19.60 -6.70
N GLU A 349 43.19 -20.03 -6.81
CA GLU A 349 44.37 -19.21 -6.52
C GLU A 349 44.62 -18.13 -7.59
N VAL A 350 44.70 -16.88 -7.13
CA VAL A 350 44.98 -15.67 -7.93
C VAL A 350 46.47 -15.31 -7.84
N GLN A 351 47.06 -15.42 -6.64
CA GLN A 351 48.49 -15.27 -6.40
C GLN A 351 48.87 -15.96 -5.09
N CYS A 352 50.03 -16.61 -5.06
CA CYS A 352 50.71 -17.06 -3.84
C CYS A 352 52.04 -16.30 -3.67
N VAL A 353 52.42 -15.98 -2.43
CA VAL A 353 53.74 -15.45 -2.02
C VAL A 353 54.12 -16.06 -0.68
N ASP A 354 55.30 -16.68 -0.63
CA ASP A 354 56.03 -17.03 0.58
C ASP A 354 56.73 -15.79 1.15
N ASP A 355 57.66 -15.18 0.40
CA ASP A 355 58.65 -14.25 0.95
C ASP A 355 58.65 -12.81 0.41
N VAL A 356 58.90 -11.85 1.30
CA VAL A 356 59.20 -10.45 1.01
C VAL A 356 60.28 -9.89 1.95
N GLY A 357 61.41 -9.46 1.37
CA GLY A 357 62.47 -8.76 2.10
C GLY A 357 63.09 -9.52 3.29
N GLY A 358 62.94 -10.86 3.33
CA GLY A 358 63.33 -11.71 4.46
C GLY A 358 63.40 -13.18 4.06
N SER A 359 63.10 -14.06 5.02
CA SER A 359 62.90 -15.50 4.83
C SER A 359 61.78 -16.04 5.76
N ARG A 360 60.71 -15.25 5.91
CA ARG A 360 59.68 -15.37 6.97
C ARG A 360 58.37 -14.59 6.76
N ARG A 361 58.41 -13.47 6.03
CA ARG A 361 57.26 -12.54 5.89
C ARG A 361 56.76 -12.58 4.47
N SER A 362 55.45 -12.54 4.29
CA SER A 362 54.78 -12.59 2.98
C SER A 362 54.12 -11.24 2.69
N GLN A 363 54.06 -10.83 1.41
CA GLN A 363 53.25 -9.66 1.01
C GLN A 363 52.68 -9.84 -0.41
N ILE A 364 51.41 -9.46 -0.58
CA ILE A 364 50.70 -9.40 -1.86
C ILE A 364 50.15 -7.99 -2.02
N THR A 365 50.50 -7.29 -3.10
CA THR A 365 49.87 -6.02 -3.50
C THR A 365 49.23 -6.17 -4.86
N ARG A 366 47.92 -5.97 -4.96
CA ARG A 366 47.14 -6.13 -6.20
C ARG A 366 46.04 -5.10 -6.33
N THR A 367 45.91 -4.56 -7.53
CA THR A 367 44.65 -3.99 -8.01
C THR A 367 43.72 -5.15 -8.36
N LEU A 368 42.51 -5.13 -7.81
CA LEU A 368 41.47 -6.15 -7.94
C LEU A 368 40.19 -5.49 -8.43
N ALA A 369 39.46 -6.18 -9.29
CA ALA A 369 38.15 -5.73 -9.79
C ALA A 369 37.05 -5.98 -8.75
N ALA A 370 35.81 -5.63 -9.09
CA ALA A 370 34.65 -6.01 -8.31
C ALA A 370 34.53 -7.55 -8.19
N GLY A 371 34.21 -8.04 -6.99
CA GLY A 371 34.07 -9.46 -6.67
C GLY A 371 34.45 -9.79 -5.22
N THR A 372 34.11 -11.00 -4.78
CA THR A 372 34.54 -11.56 -3.48
C THR A 372 35.89 -12.27 -3.62
N TYR A 373 36.77 -12.02 -2.67
CA TYR A 373 38.12 -12.58 -2.57
C TYR A 373 38.36 -13.16 -1.18
N TYR A 374 39.25 -14.15 -1.10
CA TYR A 374 39.70 -14.73 0.17
C TYR A 374 41.21 -14.60 0.32
N ILE A 375 41.67 -14.44 1.56
CA ILE A 375 43.07 -14.50 1.94
C ILE A 375 43.27 -15.83 2.66
N LEU A 376 44.17 -16.66 2.17
CA LEU A 376 44.65 -17.85 2.83
C LEU A 376 46.03 -17.54 3.43
N LEU A 377 46.18 -17.77 4.74
CA LEU A 377 47.42 -17.63 5.48
C LEU A 377 47.80 -18.99 6.09
N GLU A 378 48.83 -19.63 5.53
CA GLU A 378 49.44 -20.84 6.08
C GLU A 378 50.92 -20.59 6.44
N GLY A 379 51.69 -21.65 6.67
CA GLY A 379 53.14 -21.56 6.87
C GLY A 379 53.93 -22.45 5.92
N TRP A 380 55.15 -22.05 5.60
CA TRP A 380 56.01 -22.82 4.70
C TRP A 380 56.37 -24.19 5.32
N ASN A 381 56.25 -25.26 4.55
CA ASN A 381 56.68 -26.63 4.86
C ASN A 381 56.18 -27.14 6.23
N GLY A 382 54.90 -26.92 6.54
CA GLY A 382 54.28 -27.37 7.79
C GLY A 382 54.47 -26.43 9.00
N GLY A 383 54.99 -25.21 8.79
CA GLY A 383 55.10 -24.20 9.84
C GLY A 383 53.73 -23.72 10.33
N ALA A 384 53.60 -23.46 11.63
CA ALA A 384 52.40 -22.88 12.24
C ALA A 384 52.76 -22.12 13.53
N GLY A 385 51.94 -21.14 13.91
CA GLY A 385 52.16 -20.34 15.12
C GLY A 385 51.35 -19.05 15.13
N THR A 386 51.72 -18.13 16.03
CA THR A 386 51.11 -16.80 16.12
C THR A 386 51.53 -15.90 14.96
N TYR A 387 50.57 -15.18 14.38
CA TYR A 387 50.79 -14.21 13.32
C TYR A 387 50.25 -12.82 13.69
N ALA A 388 50.82 -11.81 13.05
CA ALA A 388 50.21 -10.50 12.86
C ALA A 388 50.19 -10.21 11.35
N MET A 389 49.09 -9.68 10.84
CA MET A 389 48.89 -9.38 9.42
C MET A 389 48.16 -8.05 9.26
N ASN A 390 48.63 -7.20 8.34
CA ASN A 390 47.90 -6.04 7.86
C ASN A 390 47.16 -6.41 6.57
N VAL A 391 45.90 -5.98 6.45
CA VAL A 391 45.21 -5.86 5.16
C VAL A 391 44.92 -4.38 4.94
N GLN A 392 45.55 -3.77 3.93
CA GLN A 392 45.36 -2.37 3.56
C GLN A 392 44.52 -2.25 2.29
N PHE A 393 43.47 -1.45 2.34
CA PHE A 393 42.66 -1.07 1.18
C PHE A 393 42.99 0.37 0.78
N GLN A 394 43.07 0.63 -0.53
CA GLN A 394 43.37 1.95 -1.10
C GLN A 394 42.17 2.46 -1.91
N GLY A 395 41.63 3.60 -1.49
CA GLY A 395 40.38 4.13 -2.02
C GLY A 395 40.49 4.74 -3.41
N SER A 396 39.35 4.75 -4.12
CA SER A 396 39.18 5.48 -5.37
C SER A 396 39.30 7.00 -5.14
N SER A 397 39.46 7.77 -6.21
CA SER A 397 39.44 9.23 -6.15
C SER A 397 38.08 9.82 -5.76
N ALA A 398 37.00 9.05 -5.83
CA ALA A 398 35.67 9.47 -5.35
C ALA A 398 35.56 9.41 -3.82
N CYS A 399 36.20 8.42 -3.18
CA CYS A 399 36.19 8.24 -1.72
C CYS A 399 37.17 9.18 -0.97
N ARG A 400 37.38 10.40 -1.49
CA ARG A 400 38.33 11.39 -0.92
C ARG A 400 37.64 12.34 0.06
N GLY A 401 38.38 12.68 1.11
CA GLY A 401 37.88 13.44 2.25
C GLY A 401 36.81 12.69 3.04
N ILE A 402 36.35 13.31 4.13
CA ILE A 402 35.29 12.77 4.99
C ILE A 402 34.00 12.55 4.19
N LEU A 403 33.61 13.50 3.33
CA LEU A 403 32.35 13.41 2.57
C LEU A 403 32.39 12.29 1.53
N GLY A 404 33.48 12.20 0.76
CA GLY A 404 33.63 11.14 -0.25
C GLY A 404 33.74 9.76 0.39
N ALA A 405 34.48 9.63 1.50
CA ALA A 405 34.58 8.36 2.22
C ALA A 405 33.22 7.93 2.77
N ILE A 406 32.43 8.82 3.37
CA ILE A 406 31.05 8.51 3.82
C ILE A 406 30.14 8.15 2.64
N ASN A 407 30.24 8.84 1.50
CA ASN A 407 29.46 8.51 0.31
C ASN A 407 29.88 7.16 -0.33
N CYS A 408 31.04 6.61 0.04
CA CYS A 408 31.42 5.24 -0.33
C CYS A 408 30.94 4.18 0.68
N ILE A 409 30.53 4.57 1.90
CA ILE A 409 29.81 3.70 2.84
C ILE A 409 28.31 3.67 2.49
N ILE A 410 27.75 4.85 2.16
CA ILE A 410 26.33 5.07 1.90
C ILE A 410 26.22 5.79 0.55
N PRO A 411 25.93 5.08 -0.56
CA PRO A 411 26.02 5.61 -1.93
C PRO A 411 25.22 6.90 -2.21
N ASN A 412 24.10 7.11 -1.50
CA ASN A 412 23.26 8.29 -1.60
C ASN A 412 23.30 9.12 -0.31
N ALA A 413 24.51 9.40 0.21
CA ALA A 413 24.72 10.30 1.33
C ALA A 413 24.52 11.78 0.92
N GLN A 414 23.83 12.56 1.74
CA GLN A 414 23.79 14.02 1.64
C GLN A 414 24.18 14.65 2.97
N PHE A 415 24.69 15.87 2.94
CA PHE A 415 25.37 16.48 4.08
C PHE A 415 24.83 17.88 4.38
N GLY A 416 24.58 18.16 5.66
CA GLY A 416 24.14 19.47 6.16
C GLY A 416 25.06 19.97 7.27
N VAL A 417 25.02 21.27 7.57
CA VAL A 417 25.90 21.90 8.57
C VAL A 417 25.13 22.90 9.42
N GLY A 418 25.32 22.83 10.72
CA GLY A 418 24.98 23.88 11.68
C GLY A 418 25.96 23.92 12.83
N TYR A 419 25.83 24.93 13.68
CA TYR A 419 26.59 25.04 14.91
C TYR A 419 25.75 25.52 16.09
N PHE A 420 26.26 25.33 17.29
CA PHE A 420 25.77 25.90 18.53
C PHE A 420 26.91 26.57 19.30
N ARG A 421 26.54 27.35 20.31
CA ARG A 421 27.42 27.83 21.38
C ARG A 421 26.57 27.85 22.65
N GLU A 422 26.10 29.03 23.04
CA GLU A 422 25.28 29.25 24.22
C GLU A 422 24.28 30.41 23.99
N TYR A 423 23.19 30.48 24.78
CA TYR A 423 22.28 31.61 24.81
C TYR A 423 22.99 32.91 25.22
N PRO A 424 22.61 34.07 24.65
CA PRO A 424 23.18 35.36 24.98
C PRO A 424 22.60 35.94 26.29
N LEU A 425 22.76 35.19 27.40
CA LEU A 425 22.29 35.53 28.75
C LEU A 425 23.39 35.24 29.79
N THR A 426 23.66 36.19 30.69
CA THR A 426 24.58 36.00 31.83
C THR A 426 23.89 35.23 32.96
N PRO A 427 24.44 34.12 33.48
CA PRO A 427 25.87 33.78 33.52
C PRO A 427 26.42 32.98 32.34
N TYR A 428 25.59 32.50 31.41
CA TYR A 428 25.98 31.52 30.39
C TYR A 428 26.80 32.10 29.23
N GLY A 429 26.21 33.01 28.46
CA GLY A 429 26.78 33.52 27.22
C GLY A 429 26.90 35.04 27.14
N SER A 430 27.71 35.49 26.17
CA SER A 430 27.83 36.89 25.79
C SER A 430 26.72 37.30 24.81
N SER A 431 26.47 38.60 24.65
CA SER A 431 25.44 39.13 23.73
C SER A 431 25.66 38.81 22.25
N GLU A 432 26.77 38.18 21.89
CA GLU A 432 27.15 37.81 20.52
C GLU A 432 27.04 36.30 20.27
N ASN A 433 26.75 35.49 21.30
CA ASN A 433 26.63 34.04 21.15
C ASN A 433 25.22 33.64 20.67
N PRO A 434 25.12 32.87 19.57
CA PRO A 434 23.88 32.24 19.18
C PRO A 434 23.80 30.83 19.77
N VAL A 435 22.68 30.53 20.43
CA VAL A 435 22.35 29.19 20.93
C VAL A 435 22.35 28.13 19.80
N TYR A 436 21.93 28.50 18.59
CA TYR A 436 21.99 27.61 17.43
C TYR A 436 22.01 28.44 16.14
N VAL A 437 22.72 27.95 15.12
CA VAL A 437 22.71 28.47 13.75
C VAL A 437 22.77 27.31 12.76
N HIS A 438 21.69 27.11 12.01
CA HIS A 438 21.75 26.37 10.75
C HIS A 438 22.53 27.17 9.69
N VAL A 439 23.44 26.50 8.96
CA VAL A 439 24.32 27.11 7.95
C VAL A 439 24.05 26.56 6.55
N GLN A 440 23.83 25.25 6.41
CA GLN A 440 23.69 24.57 5.13
C GLN A 440 22.65 23.44 5.19
N ASP A 441 21.63 23.55 4.34
CA ASP A 441 20.65 22.49 4.06
C ASP A 441 21.33 21.22 3.55
N VAL A 442 20.80 20.06 3.94
CA VAL A 442 21.28 18.74 3.49
C VAL A 442 21.34 18.66 1.96
N THR A 443 22.54 18.51 1.42
CA THR A 443 22.83 18.55 -0.03
C THR A 443 23.90 17.53 -0.43
N SER A 444 23.90 17.13 -1.71
CA SER A 444 24.99 16.35 -2.32
C SER A 444 26.15 17.24 -2.84
N ASP A 445 26.01 18.58 -2.82
CA ASP A 445 27.10 19.48 -3.21
C ASP A 445 28.17 19.61 -2.10
N PHE A 446 29.22 18.80 -2.21
CA PHE A 446 30.38 18.84 -1.32
C PHE A 446 31.07 20.22 -1.28
N THR A 447 30.93 21.04 -2.33
CA THR A 447 31.50 22.40 -2.38
C THR A 447 30.72 23.35 -1.48
N ALA A 448 29.38 23.27 -1.50
CA ALA A 448 28.51 24.03 -0.59
C ALA A 448 28.79 23.65 0.87
N VAL A 449 28.92 22.35 1.16
CA VAL A 449 29.21 21.81 2.50
C VAL A 449 30.61 22.24 2.98
N GLN A 450 31.63 22.18 2.12
CA GLN A 450 32.97 22.70 2.41
C GLN A 450 32.95 24.21 2.68
N ASN A 451 32.19 24.99 1.91
CA ASN A 451 32.06 26.43 2.12
C ASN A 451 31.35 26.76 3.44
N ALA A 452 30.34 25.98 3.84
CA ALA A 452 29.67 26.12 5.13
C ALA A 452 30.61 25.87 6.31
N VAL A 453 31.38 24.77 6.27
CA VAL A 453 32.40 24.46 7.29
C VAL A 453 33.54 25.49 7.30
N ASN A 454 33.94 26.01 6.14
CA ASN A 454 34.89 27.12 6.04
C ASN A 454 34.36 28.40 6.72
N GLY A 455 33.05 28.65 6.65
CA GLY A 455 32.36 29.80 7.24
C GLY A 455 32.09 29.73 8.75
N LEU A 456 32.34 28.59 9.41
CA LEU A 456 32.26 28.49 10.87
C LEU A 456 33.31 29.38 11.55
N VAL A 457 32.98 29.96 12.70
CA VAL A 457 33.87 30.83 13.50
C VAL A 457 33.69 30.51 14.97
N THR A 458 34.80 30.40 15.71
CA THR A 458 34.83 30.14 17.16
C THR A 458 34.64 31.41 17.98
N GLN A 459 33.89 31.35 19.10
CA GLN A 459 33.70 32.49 20.01
C GLN A 459 33.44 32.06 21.46
N GLY A 460 34.01 32.77 22.43
CA GLY A 460 33.84 32.44 23.86
C GLY A 460 32.47 32.80 24.46
N ASN A 461 32.01 31.94 25.35
CA ASN A 461 30.96 32.08 26.36
C ASN A 461 31.55 32.47 27.72
N VAL A 462 30.85 32.18 28.83
CA VAL A 462 31.19 32.67 30.17
C VAL A 462 31.27 31.54 31.21
N ASP A 463 30.42 30.51 31.13
CA ASP A 463 30.64 29.22 31.79
C ASP A 463 31.17 28.16 30.81
N TRP A 464 31.08 26.87 31.17
CA TRP A 464 31.70 25.76 30.44
C TRP A 464 30.72 24.85 29.70
N PRO A 465 29.51 24.50 30.21
CA PRO A 465 28.57 23.68 29.44
C PRO A 465 28.00 24.42 28.24
N GLU A 466 27.49 23.68 27.26
CA GLU A 466 27.11 24.23 25.94
C GLU A 466 25.72 23.80 25.48
N SER A 467 25.10 24.58 24.61
CA SER A 467 23.70 24.39 24.20
C SER A 467 23.44 23.27 23.18
N MET A 468 24.21 22.16 23.18
CA MET A 468 24.07 21.08 22.19
C MET A 468 22.64 20.52 22.12
N ALA A 469 21.97 20.32 23.26
CA ALA A 469 20.57 19.87 23.29
C ALA A 469 19.61 20.82 22.57
N GLN A 470 19.86 22.14 22.67
CA GLN A 470 19.08 23.18 21.98
C GLN A 470 19.33 23.13 20.45
N GLY A 471 20.58 22.89 20.05
CA GLY A 471 20.98 22.68 18.66
C GLY A 471 20.39 21.40 18.06
N LEU A 472 20.36 20.30 18.81
CA LEU A 472 19.71 19.03 18.45
C LEU A 472 18.20 19.23 18.23
N TYR A 473 17.49 19.79 19.22
CA TYR A 473 16.06 20.08 19.15
C TYR A 473 15.72 20.92 17.92
N SER A 474 16.45 22.01 17.69
CA SER A 474 16.24 22.90 16.56
C SER A 474 16.45 22.17 15.23
N THR A 475 17.60 21.49 15.09
CA THR A 475 18.00 20.74 13.88
C THR A 475 16.92 19.77 13.42
N VAL A 476 16.34 18.98 14.33
CA VAL A 476 15.39 17.92 13.95
C VAL A 476 13.94 18.39 13.84
N THR A 477 13.52 19.38 14.64
CA THR A 477 12.14 19.89 14.58
C THR A 477 11.91 20.97 13.53
N GLY A 478 12.93 21.80 13.23
CA GLY A 478 12.74 23.05 12.49
C GLY A 478 12.11 24.18 13.32
N ASN A 479 11.86 23.96 14.61
CA ASN A 479 11.35 24.98 15.53
C ASN A 479 12.42 26.01 15.89
N GLY A 480 11.96 27.10 16.50
CA GLY A 480 12.80 28.17 17.02
C GLY A 480 13.00 28.06 18.53
N LEU A 481 14.05 28.70 19.03
CA LEU A 481 14.44 28.78 20.43
C LEU A 481 14.04 30.15 20.98
N GLY A 482 12.75 30.34 21.24
CA GLY A 482 12.22 31.60 21.76
C GLY A 482 12.51 32.80 20.85
N THR A 483 12.98 33.89 21.45
CA THR A 483 13.44 35.09 20.73
C THR A 483 14.88 34.99 20.22
N TYR A 484 15.59 33.90 20.50
CA TYR A 484 17.03 33.75 20.24
C TYR A 484 17.34 33.10 18.91
N TYR A 485 16.46 32.21 18.43
CA TYR A 485 16.54 31.67 17.07
C TYR A 485 15.14 31.47 16.47
N PRO A 486 14.84 31.99 15.27
CA PRO A 486 13.52 31.85 14.66
C PRO A 486 13.29 30.42 14.14
N ALA A 487 12.04 29.94 14.22
CA ALA A 487 11.63 28.71 13.54
C ALA A 487 11.84 28.82 12.03
N ARG A 488 12.17 27.70 11.36
CA ARG A 488 12.62 27.68 9.96
C ARG A 488 11.70 28.45 9.02
N GLY A 489 10.40 28.17 9.04
CA GLY A 489 9.40 28.85 8.21
C GLY A 489 9.17 30.33 8.53
N SER A 490 9.90 30.92 9.48
CA SER A 490 9.89 32.34 9.85
C SER A 490 11.30 32.95 9.87
N ASN A 491 12.33 32.21 9.45
CA ASN A 491 13.70 32.73 9.35
C ASN A 491 13.87 33.53 8.05
N PRO A 492 14.35 34.79 8.07
CA PRO A 492 14.54 35.56 6.84
C PRO A 492 15.66 35.03 5.92
N SER A 493 16.55 34.17 6.44
CA SER A 493 17.68 33.60 5.68
C SER A 493 17.37 32.25 5.01
N PHE A 494 16.31 31.55 5.43
CA PHE A 494 15.99 30.19 4.97
C PHE A 494 14.49 30.04 4.72
N SER A 495 14.11 29.44 3.59
CA SER A 495 12.70 29.12 3.34
C SER A 495 12.23 27.93 4.18
N ALA A 496 10.91 27.72 4.23
CA ALA A 496 10.36 26.40 4.53
C ALA A 496 11.00 25.33 3.61
N CYS A 497 11.05 24.08 4.09
CA CYS A 497 11.61 22.98 3.32
C CYS A 497 10.82 22.71 2.03
N PRO A 498 11.49 22.21 0.96
CA PRO A 498 10.80 21.58 -0.16
C PRO A 498 9.90 20.42 0.31
N ALA A 499 8.92 20.06 -0.52
CA ALA A 499 8.12 18.86 -0.30
C ALA A 499 9.01 17.62 -0.16
N GLY A 500 8.65 16.69 0.73
CA GLY A 500 9.47 15.52 1.04
C GLY A 500 10.72 15.81 1.89
N ARG A 501 10.85 17.00 2.49
CA ARG A 501 11.94 17.33 3.44
C ARG A 501 11.42 17.96 4.75
N TRP A 502 12.16 17.79 5.85
CA TRP A 502 11.75 18.17 7.20
C TRP A 502 12.91 18.62 8.12
N GLY A 503 12.56 19.25 9.26
CA GLY A 503 13.52 19.76 10.24
C GLY A 503 14.24 21.05 9.80
N TYR A 504 15.18 21.52 10.61
CA TYR A 504 16.09 22.60 10.20
C TYR A 504 17.20 22.10 9.28
N GLY A 505 17.61 20.83 9.38
CA GLY A 505 18.54 20.24 8.40
C GLY A 505 17.96 20.05 7.00
N CYS A 506 16.63 20.07 6.86
CA CYS A 506 15.92 19.72 5.64
C CYS A 506 16.20 18.29 5.16
N PHE A 507 16.25 17.38 6.14
CA PHE A 507 16.35 15.94 5.96
C PHE A 507 15.28 15.43 5.01
N ARG A 508 15.65 14.54 4.08
CA ARG A 508 14.79 13.85 3.14
C ARG A 508 13.91 12.85 3.88
N THR A 509 12.66 12.70 3.47
CA THR A 509 11.87 11.52 3.80
C THR A 509 12.51 10.29 3.13
N GLY A 510 12.57 9.16 3.83
CA GLY A 510 13.11 7.90 3.33
C GLY A 510 14.63 7.71 3.53
N ALA A 511 15.42 8.77 3.66
CA ALA A 511 16.84 8.66 4.04
C ALA A 511 17.02 8.59 5.56
N ILE A 512 18.10 7.98 6.06
CA ILE A 512 18.42 7.97 7.50
C ILE A 512 19.01 9.33 7.94
N PRO A 513 18.33 10.13 8.79
CA PRO A 513 18.92 11.30 9.43
C PRO A 513 19.96 10.86 10.46
N ILE A 514 21.23 11.22 10.21
CA ILE A 514 22.35 11.01 11.12
C ILE A 514 22.82 12.38 11.60
N VAL A 515 22.75 12.66 12.90
CA VAL A 515 23.33 13.90 13.47
C VAL A 515 24.65 13.55 14.15
N ILE A 516 25.73 14.20 13.70
CA ILE A 516 27.06 14.08 14.33
C ILE A 516 27.27 15.31 15.21
N GLY A 517 27.19 15.13 16.52
CA GLY A 517 27.45 16.17 17.52
C GLY A 517 28.91 16.19 17.93
N PHE A 518 29.57 17.34 17.79
CA PHE A 518 30.96 17.57 18.21
C PHE A 518 30.98 18.57 19.36
N SER A 519 31.70 18.30 20.46
CA SER A 519 32.01 19.27 21.53
C SER A 519 33.16 18.77 22.41
N ASP A 520 33.74 19.66 23.24
CA ASP A 520 34.64 19.36 24.35
C ASP A 520 34.02 19.63 25.74
N ALA A 521 32.75 20.06 25.79
CA ALA A 521 32.01 20.40 27.01
C ALA A 521 30.62 19.70 27.12
N PRO A 522 30.13 19.40 28.36
CA PRO A 522 28.81 18.80 28.60
C PRO A 522 27.67 19.73 28.18
N MET A 523 26.44 19.22 28.08
CA MET A 523 25.33 19.95 27.46
C MET A 523 24.30 20.51 28.43
N HIS A 524 23.98 21.80 28.27
CA HIS A 524 22.87 22.45 28.97
C HIS A 524 21.52 21.87 28.53
N GLU A 525 20.65 21.59 29.52
CA GLU A 525 19.40 20.81 29.35
C GLU A 525 19.67 19.43 28.71
N GLY A 526 20.78 18.81 29.14
CA GLY A 526 21.24 17.49 28.75
C GLY A 526 20.49 16.33 29.41
N PRO A 527 20.83 15.08 29.02
CA PRO A 527 20.32 13.88 29.66
C PRO A 527 20.49 13.82 31.18
N ASP A 528 21.60 14.33 31.71
CA ASP A 528 21.93 14.26 33.15
C ASP A 528 21.16 15.28 34.02
N ARG A 529 20.61 16.34 33.40
CA ARG A 529 20.03 17.55 34.03
C ARG A 529 20.93 18.25 35.07
N GLN A 530 22.22 17.93 35.13
CA GLN A 530 23.19 18.56 36.02
C GLN A 530 23.44 20.02 35.62
N PHE A 531 23.29 20.32 34.32
CA PHE A 531 23.51 21.63 33.71
C PHE A 531 22.22 22.27 33.16
N ASP A 532 21.04 21.97 33.72
CA ASP A 532 19.79 22.69 33.38
C ASP A 532 19.93 24.21 33.59
N TYR A 533 19.28 25.03 32.75
CA TYR A 533 19.37 26.48 32.87
C TYR A 533 18.58 26.99 34.09
N ALA A 534 19.10 28.02 34.76
CA ALA A 534 18.46 28.58 35.94
C ALA A 534 17.19 29.37 35.57
N PHE A 535 16.03 28.89 36.02
CA PHE A 535 14.72 29.52 35.75
C PHE A 535 14.42 30.78 36.58
N ASP A 536 15.38 31.34 37.32
CA ASP A 536 15.29 32.68 37.93
C ASP A 536 15.68 33.80 36.95
N GLN A 537 16.39 33.45 35.88
CA GLN A 537 16.67 34.27 34.70
C GLN A 537 15.40 34.83 34.06
N ARG A 538 15.47 36.06 33.55
CA ARG A 538 14.38 36.66 32.77
C ARG A 538 14.41 36.23 31.30
N TRP A 539 14.19 34.94 31.07
CA TRP A 539 13.82 34.41 29.75
C TRP A 539 12.67 35.25 29.17
N PRO A 540 12.85 35.93 28.02
CA PRO A 540 11.82 36.78 27.42
C PRO A 540 10.56 35.98 27.16
N ALA A 541 9.45 36.41 27.76
CA ALA A 541 8.22 35.65 27.71
C ALA A 541 7.75 35.48 26.25
N ALA A 542 7.60 34.23 25.83
CA ALA A 542 6.86 33.83 24.64
C ALA A 542 5.62 34.69 24.47
N THR A 543 5.47 35.37 23.33
CA THR A 543 4.30 36.21 23.04
C THR A 543 3.05 35.35 23.18
N THR A 544 2.27 35.57 24.25
CA THR A 544 1.21 34.65 24.65
C THR A 544 0.08 34.66 23.64
N VAL A 545 0.05 33.64 22.77
CA VAL A 545 -1.13 33.30 21.97
C VAL A 545 -2.30 33.09 22.94
N SER A 546 -3.39 33.81 22.70
CA SER A 546 -4.53 33.85 23.60
C SER A 546 -5.36 32.56 23.48
N LEU A 547 -4.99 31.54 24.26
CA LEU A 547 -5.93 30.46 24.59
C LEU A 547 -7.14 31.06 25.33
N GLU A 548 -8.34 30.59 25.03
CA GLU A 548 -9.58 31.26 25.40
C GLU A 548 -9.83 31.27 26.93
N GLN A 549 -10.68 32.21 27.37
CA GLN A 549 -10.85 32.55 28.79
C GLN A 549 -11.55 31.41 29.58
N GLY A 550 -10.75 30.55 30.22
CA GLY A 550 -11.23 29.33 30.90
C GLY A 550 -10.77 29.11 32.36
N GLY A 551 -10.35 30.15 33.09
CA GLY A 551 -10.03 30.06 34.52
C GLY A 551 -8.75 30.80 34.95
N SER A 552 -8.89 31.84 35.77
CA SER A 552 -7.78 32.71 36.15
C SER A 552 -6.99 32.20 37.36
N ALA A 553 -5.71 31.84 37.14
CA ALA A 553 -4.57 31.93 38.08
C ALA A 553 -4.73 31.41 39.53
N SER A 554 -5.76 30.62 39.83
CA SER A 554 -6.14 30.22 41.20
C SER A 554 -6.18 28.69 41.42
N MET A 555 -5.64 27.91 40.48
CA MET A 555 -5.49 26.44 40.55
C MET A 555 -4.53 25.92 41.64
N ARG A 556 -3.93 26.79 42.47
CA ARG A 556 -2.93 26.37 43.47
C ARG A 556 -3.58 25.80 44.75
N TYR A 557 -3.19 24.59 45.12
CA TYR A 557 -3.46 23.93 46.41
C TYR A 557 -4.96 23.87 46.76
N ARG A 558 -5.78 23.25 45.91
CA ARG A 558 -7.22 23.07 46.17
C ARG A 558 -7.81 21.74 45.75
N ASN A 559 -7.32 21.08 44.72
CA ASN A 559 -7.92 19.83 44.23
C ASN A 559 -7.54 18.59 45.07
N ASP A 560 -7.36 18.75 46.40
CA ASP A 560 -7.07 17.70 47.40
C ASP A 560 -8.12 16.57 47.41
N THR A 561 -9.39 16.95 47.60
CA THR A 561 -10.46 16.01 47.96
C THR A 561 -11.57 16.01 46.94
N GLN A 562 -12.42 14.99 46.96
CA GLN A 562 -13.70 15.00 46.25
C GLN A 562 -14.55 16.27 46.50
N ALA A 563 -14.46 16.88 47.68
CA ALA A 563 -15.21 18.08 48.03
C ALA A 563 -14.66 19.36 47.37
N THR A 564 -13.40 19.32 46.92
CA THR A 564 -12.67 20.45 46.34
C THR A 564 -12.11 20.17 44.95
N ALA A 565 -12.44 19.00 44.39
CA ALA A 565 -12.00 18.49 43.09
C ALA A 565 -12.25 19.46 41.93
N TRP A 566 -11.31 19.49 40.97
CA TRP A 566 -11.42 20.36 39.81
C TRP A 566 -12.51 19.89 38.83
N ASP A 567 -13.53 20.71 38.61
CA ASP A 567 -14.67 20.36 37.74
C ASP A 567 -14.37 20.65 36.27
N MET A 568 -14.17 19.58 35.50
CA MET A 568 -13.93 19.60 34.05
C MET A 568 -15.22 19.76 33.22
N GLY A 569 -16.40 19.71 33.87
CA GLY A 569 -17.71 19.92 33.23
C GLY A 569 -18.25 18.68 32.51
N ASP A 570 -19.16 18.87 31.54
CA ASP A 570 -19.63 17.80 30.65
C ASP A 570 -18.69 17.66 29.45
N ILE A 571 -17.96 16.55 29.39
CA ILE A 571 -16.98 16.27 28.33
C ILE A 571 -17.58 15.49 27.15
N THR A 572 -18.89 15.18 27.15
CA THR A 572 -19.51 14.22 26.22
C THR A 572 -19.31 14.52 24.73
N ALA A 573 -19.26 15.80 24.35
CA ALA A 573 -19.00 16.22 22.97
C ALA A 573 -17.52 16.03 22.58
N THR A 574 -16.59 16.31 23.50
CA THR A 574 -15.16 16.05 23.38
C THR A 574 -14.88 14.56 23.13
N VAL A 575 -15.59 13.67 23.84
CA VAL A 575 -15.47 12.20 23.67
C VAL A 575 -16.16 11.67 22.39
N GLY A 576 -16.48 12.55 21.43
CA GLY A 576 -17.20 12.21 20.20
C GLY A 576 -16.71 12.91 18.94
N SER A 577 -15.64 13.70 19.02
CA SER A 577 -15.12 14.51 17.94
C SER A 577 -13.59 14.53 17.95
N ASN A 578 -12.95 15.00 16.87
CA ASN A 578 -11.50 15.18 16.81
C ASN A 578 -11.01 16.40 17.64
N GLN A 579 -11.71 16.74 18.72
CA GLN A 579 -11.47 17.93 19.53
C GLN A 579 -10.78 17.53 20.83
N GLN A 580 -9.46 17.75 20.91
CA GLN A 580 -8.67 17.52 22.11
C GLN A 580 -9.05 18.52 23.21
N VAL A 581 -9.14 18.07 24.47
CA VAL A 581 -9.18 18.95 25.64
C VAL A 581 -8.00 18.60 26.55
N VAL A 582 -7.16 19.60 26.80
CA VAL A 582 -5.94 19.50 27.62
C VAL A 582 -6.12 20.35 28.87
N TYR A 583 -5.86 19.75 30.04
CA TYR A 583 -5.86 20.47 31.32
C TYR A 583 -4.42 20.71 31.80
N ALA A 584 -3.79 21.76 31.28
CA ALA A 584 -2.45 22.19 31.66
C ALA A 584 -2.45 23.67 32.08
N GLY A 585 -2.18 23.94 33.36
CA GLY A 585 -2.12 25.30 33.88
C GLY A 585 -0.76 25.98 33.68
N ARG A 586 -0.75 27.22 33.16
CA ARG A 586 0.41 28.11 33.26
C ARG A 586 0.02 29.44 33.89
N THR A 587 0.74 29.84 34.94
CA THR A 587 1.73 30.94 34.83
C THR A 587 2.40 31.27 36.18
N ARG A 588 3.70 31.64 36.07
CA ARG A 588 4.48 32.45 37.02
C ARG A 588 4.78 31.83 38.40
N TRP A 589 6.04 31.41 38.54
CA TRP A 589 6.69 30.75 39.68
C TRP A 589 6.31 29.28 39.91
N THR A 590 7.35 28.43 40.00
CA THR A 590 7.42 27.08 40.60
C THR A 590 6.32 26.05 40.26
N GLN A 591 6.78 24.91 39.73
CA GLN A 591 6.07 23.63 39.56
C GLN A 591 4.92 23.63 38.53
N GLY A 592 4.69 22.46 37.92
CA GLY A 592 3.40 22.13 37.31
C GLY A 592 2.34 21.90 38.39
N SER A 593 1.17 21.36 38.02
CA SER A 593 0.29 20.78 39.04
C SER A 593 1.05 19.65 39.72
N SER A 594 1.25 19.77 41.02
CA SER A 594 2.04 18.85 41.83
C SER A 594 1.14 18.18 42.84
N THR A 595 1.38 16.90 43.11
CA THR A 595 0.83 16.24 44.31
C THR A 595 1.51 16.83 45.55
N TYR A 596 2.83 17.06 45.52
CA TYR A 596 3.60 17.84 46.51
C TYR A 596 2.82 18.99 47.21
N ARG A 597 2.53 18.80 48.51
CA ARG A 597 1.75 19.65 49.43
C ARG A 597 0.22 19.60 49.26
N LEU A 598 -0.31 18.55 48.65
CA LEU A 598 -1.71 18.13 48.80
C LEU A 598 -1.83 17.15 49.99
N GLY A 599 -3.05 16.76 50.34
CA GLY A 599 -3.28 15.69 51.32
C GLY A 599 -3.03 14.30 50.74
N ASN A 600 -2.40 13.40 51.51
CA ASN A 600 -2.68 11.96 51.39
C ASN A 600 -4.04 11.73 52.06
N ASP A 601 -5.10 11.84 51.27
CA ASP A 601 -6.51 11.77 51.71
C ASP A 601 -7.14 10.41 51.36
N TYR A 602 -6.55 9.64 50.43
CA TYR A 602 -7.07 8.37 49.93
C TYR A 602 -5.99 7.26 49.92
N ASP A 603 -5.99 6.43 50.96
CA ASP A 603 -5.07 5.29 51.06
C ASP A 603 -5.21 4.27 49.91
N THR A 604 -4.25 3.35 49.82
CA THR A 604 -4.19 2.27 48.81
C THR A 604 -5.44 1.39 48.77
N ALA A 605 -6.25 1.31 49.84
CA ALA A 605 -7.52 0.59 49.77
C ALA A 605 -8.57 1.39 48.97
N VAL A 606 -8.53 2.73 49.03
CA VAL A 606 -9.38 3.65 48.26
C VAL A 606 -8.91 3.84 46.82
N VAL A 607 -7.63 4.12 46.55
CA VAL A 607 -7.11 4.28 45.18
C VAL A 607 -6.79 2.95 44.49
N GLY A 608 -6.13 2.02 45.17
CA GLY A 608 -5.62 0.79 44.55
C GLY A 608 -4.34 1.02 43.74
N CYS A 609 -3.89 -0.02 43.02
CA CYS A 609 -2.67 0.01 42.17
C CYS A 609 -1.44 0.60 42.90
N ASN A 610 -1.29 0.25 44.19
CA ASN A 610 -0.26 0.73 45.12
C ASN A 610 -0.04 2.25 45.17
N GLY A 611 -1.05 3.04 44.82
CA GLY A 611 -1.10 4.46 45.16
C GLY A 611 -1.10 4.64 46.68
N SER A 612 -0.23 5.52 47.17
CA SER A 612 -0.17 5.94 48.57
C SER A 612 0.57 7.28 48.77
N GLY A 613 0.59 8.14 47.75
CA GLY A 613 1.26 9.45 47.73
C GLY A 613 0.38 10.58 48.26
N GLU A 614 0.45 11.77 47.65
CA GLU A 614 -0.48 12.87 47.92
C GLU A 614 -1.47 12.98 46.74
N ASP A 615 -2.75 13.29 47.02
CA ASP A 615 -3.86 13.10 46.09
C ASP A 615 -4.24 14.34 45.28
N ALA A 616 -4.48 14.17 43.97
CA ALA A 616 -4.99 15.20 43.09
C ALA A 616 -6.29 14.80 42.36
N VAL A 617 -7.42 15.37 42.78
CA VAL A 617 -8.78 14.97 42.37
C VAL A 617 -9.40 15.90 41.32
N PHE A 618 -9.87 15.30 40.23
CA PHE A 618 -10.63 15.94 39.15
C PHE A 618 -12.05 15.35 39.10
N ARG A 619 -13.00 16.09 38.53
CA ARG A 619 -14.39 15.66 38.32
C ARG A 619 -14.80 15.91 36.87
N PHE A 620 -15.58 15.01 36.28
CA PHE A 620 -16.28 15.28 35.01
C PHE A 620 -17.66 14.65 35.01
N THR A 621 -18.50 15.06 34.07
CA THR A 621 -19.81 14.46 33.80
C THR A 621 -19.88 13.95 32.37
N LEU A 622 -20.65 12.87 32.18
CA LEU A 622 -21.09 12.38 30.88
C LEU A 622 -22.62 12.43 30.81
N THR A 623 -23.15 12.93 29.71
CA THR A 623 -24.58 12.92 29.36
C THR A 623 -24.95 11.81 28.36
N GLN A 624 -23.96 11.12 27.78
CA GLN A 624 -24.13 9.95 26.92
C GLN A 624 -23.10 8.85 27.24
N ARG A 625 -23.36 7.59 26.84
CA ARG A 625 -22.40 6.49 27.01
C ARG A 625 -21.21 6.68 26.05
N ARG A 626 -19.96 6.66 26.55
CA ARG A 626 -18.74 7.06 25.82
C ARG A 626 -17.51 6.25 26.25
N ARG A 627 -16.57 5.96 25.33
CA ARG A 627 -15.24 5.43 25.70
C ARG A 627 -14.37 6.58 26.21
N VAL A 628 -13.92 6.54 27.46
CA VAL A 628 -12.99 7.52 28.03
C VAL A 628 -11.63 6.88 28.23
N GLN A 629 -10.60 7.52 27.67
CA GLN A 629 -9.20 7.31 28.00
C GLN A 629 -8.71 8.45 28.91
N LEU A 630 -7.92 8.10 29.92
CA LEU A 630 -7.22 9.01 30.83
C LEU A 630 -5.75 8.60 30.81
N THR A 631 -4.84 9.56 30.71
CA THR A 631 -3.40 9.29 30.56
C THR A 631 -2.60 10.36 31.28
N THR A 632 -1.69 9.94 32.18
CA THR A 632 -0.52 10.74 32.55
C THR A 632 0.62 10.43 31.57
N TYR A 633 1.52 11.39 31.35
CA TYR A 633 2.66 11.19 30.46
C TYR A 633 3.96 11.34 31.25
N SER A 634 4.86 10.36 31.11
CA SER A 634 6.18 10.32 31.77
C SER A 634 7.04 11.53 31.42
N GLN A 635 6.95 12.02 30.17
CA GLN A 635 7.60 13.26 29.71
C GLN A 635 7.17 14.55 30.45
N PHE A 636 6.10 14.49 31.27
CA PHE A 636 5.57 15.59 32.07
C PHE A 636 5.24 15.19 33.52
N SER A 637 5.69 14.01 33.96
CA SER A 637 5.43 13.48 35.31
C SER A 637 6.76 13.23 36.00
N SER A 638 7.03 13.92 37.11
CA SER A 638 8.33 13.91 37.79
C SER A 638 8.45 12.85 38.89
N TYR A 639 7.49 11.93 38.94
CA TYR A 639 7.32 10.87 39.91
C TYR A 639 6.48 9.77 39.27
N ASP A 640 6.44 8.60 39.90
CA ASP A 640 5.62 7.50 39.42
C ASP A 640 4.15 7.68 39.81
N THR A 641 3.30 7.92 38.82
CA THR A 641 1.89 8.28 39.02
C THR A 641 1.00 7.05 39.08
N VAL A 642 -0.06 7.10 39.88
CA VAL A 642 -1.17 6.15 39.86
C VAL A 642 -2.46 6.89 39.48
N LEU A 643 -3.09 6.50 38.37
CA LEU A 643 -4.41 6.97 37.99
C LEU A 643 -5.49 6.08 38.60
N SER A 644 -6.50 6.70 39.22
CA SER A 644 -7.68 6.01 39.75
C SER A 644 -8.98 6.68 39.32
N LEU A 645 -9.91 5.92 38.76
CA LEU A 645 -11.20 6.41 38.23
C LEU A 645 -12.36 5.91 39.10
N PHE A 646 -13.25 6.81 39.49
CA PHE A 646 -14.38 6.54 40.38
C PHE A 646 -15.71 7.04 39.78
N ARG A 647 -16.83 6.39 40.14
CA ARG A 647 -18.19 6.82 39.80
C ARG A 647 -18.87 7.43 41.04
N SER A 648 -19.44 8.63 40.91
CA SER A 648 -20.20 9.37 41.94
C SER A 648 -19.48 9.82 43.23
N SER A 649 -18.51 9.06 43.76
CA SER A 649 -17.68 9.48 44.92
C SER A 649 -16.32 8.79 44.92
N VAL A 650 -15.31 9.42 45.53
CA VAL A 650 -13.98 8.81 45.75
C VAL A 650 -14.06 7.92 47.00
N THR A 651 -14.45 6.66 46.79
CA THR A 651 -14.48 5.60 47.83
C THR A 651 -14.16 4.25 47.18
N ALA A 652 -13.57 3.32 47.94
CA ALA A 652 -13.19 2.00 47.43
C ALA A 652 -14.34 1.23 46.75
N ALA A 653 -15.57 1.37 47.25
CA ALA A 653 -16.77 0.73 46.70
C ALA A 653 -17.26 1.35 45.36
N ASN A 654 -16.78 2.55 45.02
CA ASN A 654 -17.15 3.30 43.81
C ASN A 654 -15.99 3.43 42.81
N ARG A 655 -14.84 2.80 43.07
CA ARG A 655 -13.72 2.70 42.13
C ARG A 655 -14.13 1.86 40.92
N VAL A 656 -13.95 2.42 39.73
CA VAL A 656 -14.20 1.77 38.43
C VAL A 656 -12.98 0.95 38.01
N THR A 657 -11.79 1.56 38.07
CA THR A 657 -10.48 0.93 37.84
C THR A 657 -9.38 1.87 38.30
N CYS A 658 -8.17 1.34 38.48
CA CYS A 658 -6.94 2.13 38.54
C CYS A 658 -5.97 1.66 37.44
N SER A 659 -4.84 2.36 37.31
CA SER A 659 -3.65 2.00 36.55
C SER A 659 -2.46 2.64 37.25
N ASP A 660 -1.41 1.85 37.44
CA ASP A 660 -0.05 2.26 37.78
C ASP A 660 0.68 2.67 36.49
N ASP A 661 0.88 1.71 35.59
CA ASP A 661 1.70 1.87 34.39
C ASP A 661 0.92 1.94 33.07
N ILE A 662 1.52 2.62 32.11
CA ILE A 662 1.37 2.42 30.67
C ILE A 662 2.53 1.55 30.18
N TYR A 663 2.25 0.61 29.28
CA TYR A 663 3.04 -0.57 28.85
C TYR A 663 4.57 -0.45 28.64
N PHE A 664 5.19 0.73 28.66
CA PHE A 664 6.63 0.94 28.44
C PHE A 664 7.29 1.98 29.37
N SER A 665 6.63 2.49 30.41
CA SER A 665 7.24 3.45 31.35
C SER A 665 6.73 3.36 32.78
N GLY A 666 7.61 2.96 33.70
CA GLY A 666 7.44 2.94 35.17
C GLY A 666 7.36 4.33 35.83
N THR A 667 6.64 5.27 35.22
CA THR A 667 6.41 6.63 35.77
C THR A 667 5.07 7.27 35.33
N ALA A 668 4.19 6.53 34.65
CA ALA A 668 3.00 7.13 34.02
C ALA A 668 1.92 6.10 33.70
N SER A 669 0.66 6.43 34.01
CA SER A 669 -0.48 5.52 33.95
C SER A 669 -1.43 5.79 32.77
N MET A 670 -2.20 4.77 32.39
CA MET A 670 -3.28 4.92 31.42
C MET A 670 -4.51 4.05 31.70
N ILE A 671 -5.64 4.71 31.97
CA ILE A 671 -6.96 4.07 32.02
C ILE A 671 -7.64 4.21 30.65
N THR A 672 -8.24 3.15 30.12
CA THR A 672 -9.18 3.24 28.98
C THR A 672 -10.39 2.35 29.22
N THR A 673 -11.59 2.94 29.26
CA THR A 673 -12.82 2.22 29.64
C THR A 673 -14.08 2.84 29.00
N VAL A 674 -15.24 2.19 29.13
CA VAL A 674 -16.53 2.68 28.57
C VAL A 674 -17.47 3.15 29.68
N LEU A 675 -17.64 4.46 29.70
CA LEU A 675 -18.45 5.35 30.54
C LEU A 675 -19.96 5.31 30.26
N ASP A 676 -20.86 4.97 31.19
CA ASP A 676 -22.29 5.38 31.09
C ASP A 676 -22.48 6.86 31.47
N PRO A 677 -23.63 7.49 31.15
CA PRO A 677 -23.97 8.81 31.69
C PRO A 677 -23.89 8.86 33.22
N GLY A 678 -23.36 9.96 33.76
CA GLY A 678 -23.14 10.16 35.18
C GLY A 678 -21.93 11.04 35.48
N THR A 679 -21.72 11.33 36.76
CA THR A 679 -20.54 12.08 37.24
C THR A 679 -19.46 11.12 37.73
N TYR A 680 -18.23 11.39 37.32
CA TYR A 680 -17.03 10.60 37.61
C TYR A 680 -15.96 11.49 38.24
N TYR A 681 -15.07 10.86 39.01
CA TYR A 681 -13.88 11.49 39.57
C TYR A 681 -12.63 10.76 39.12
N VAL A 682 -11.56 11.50 38.85
CA VAL A 682 -10.22 10.96 38.58
C VAL A 682 -9.32 11.42 39.71
N VAL A 683 -8.58 10.50 40.31
CA VAL A 683 -7.48 10.81 41.24
C VAL A 683 -6.19 10.54 40.49
N VAL A 684 -5.25 11.48 40.56
CA VAL A 684 -3.84 11.26 40.29
C VAL A 684 -3.15 11.21 41.64
N ASP A 685 -2.53 10.08 41.95
CA ASP A 685 -1.78 9.80 43.17
C ASP A 685 -0.37 9.30 42.76
N GLY A 686 0.49 8.91 43.70
CA GLY A 686 1.81 8.34 43.42
C GLY A 686 2.06 6.97 44.04
N TRP A 687 2.85 6.16 43.33
CA TRP A 687 3.22 4.80 43.71
C TRP A 687 4.16 4.79 44.93
N ASP A 688 3.89 3.90 45.91
CA ASP A 688 4.71 3.69 47.12
C ASP A 688 5.04 4.98 47.91
N GLY A 689 4.16 5.98 47.83
CA GLY A 689 4.32 7.27 48.50
C GLY A 689 5.09 8.34 47.72
N ALA A 690 5.34 8.13 46.43
CA ALA A 690 5.95 9.14 45.57
C ALA A 690 5.05 10.38 45.37
N ASP A 691 5.66 11.54 45.18
CA ASP A 691 4.96 12.80 44.88
C ASP A 691 5.75 13.65 43.87
N GLY A 692 5.06 14.54 43.17
CA GLY A 692 5.69 15.45 42.23
C GLY A 692 4.73 16.09 41.24
N SER A 693 5.27 16.73 40.20
CA SER A 693 4.48 17.32 39.11
C SER A 693 3.94 16.25 38.16
N TYR A 694 2.74 16.45 37.63
CA TYR A 694 2.08 15.56 36.65
C TYR A 694 1.33 16.35 35.57
N TYR A 695 0.89 15.64 34.53
CA TYR A 695 0.06 16.17 33.44
C TYR A 695 -1.07 15.18 33.12
N LEU A 696 -2.34 15.60 33.21
CA LEU A 696 -3.49 14.74 32.93
C LEU A 696 -4.13 15.04 31.57
N SER A 697 -4.26 14.01 30.74
CA SER A 697 -4.87 14.03 29.41
C SER A 697 -6.15 13.19 29.36
N VAL A 698 -7.13 13.62 28.56
CA VAL A 698 -8.44 12.95 28.41
C VAL A 698 -8.70 12.71 26.92
N ASN A 699 -8.84 11.44 26.52
CA ASN A 699 -9.01 10.97 25.13
C ASN A 699 -7.91 11.44 24.16
N GLY A 700 -6.65 11.34 24.57
CA GLY A 700 -5.50 11.77 23.78
C GLY A 700 -5.30 10.96 22.49
N ARG A 701 -5.30 11.64 21.35
CA ARG A 701 -4.35 11.32 20.27
C ARG A 701 -2.98 11.90 20.62
N VAL A 702 -1.90 11.18 20.30
CA VAL A 702 -0.61 11.82 20.03
C VAL A 702 -0.78 12.71 18.78
N PRO A 703 -0.15 13.89 18.67
CA PRO A 703 -0.20 14.71 17.44
C PRO A 703 0.28 13.92 16.21
N THR A 704 -0.67 13.45 15.39
CA THR A 704 -0.41 12.53 14.26
C THR A 704 0.15 13.23 13.00
N ASP A 705 0.63 14.45 13.15
CA ASP A 705 1.30 15.29 12.13
C ASP A 705 2.77 15.58 12.50
N GLY A 706 3.27 14.99 13.60
CA GLY A 706 4.61 15.25 14.13
C GLY A 706 4.80 16.68 14.66
N SER A 707 3.71 17.43 14.85
CA SER A 707 3.71 18.84 15.27
C SER A 707 2.88 19.00 16.54
N PRO A 708 3.45 18.78 17.75
CA PRO A 708 2.79 19.23 18.97
C PRO A 708 2.51 20.74 18.87
N PRO A 709 1.38 21.25 19.36
CA PRO A 709 1.04 22.68 19.34
C PRO A 709 1.85 23.47 20.39
N TYR A 710 3.18 23.33 20.37
CA TYR A 710 4.10 24.19 21.07
C TYR A 710 4.35 25.42 20.20
N PRO A 711 4.00 26.64 20.65
CA PRO A 711 4.37 27.83 19.91
C PRO A 711 5.90 27.92 19.82
N SER A 712 6.38 28.46 18.70
CA SER A 712 7.79 28.63 18.29
C SER A 712 8.59 29.63 19.15
N ALA A 713 8.33 29.64 20.45
CA ALA A 713 8.55 30.76 21.34
C ALA A 713 9.02 30.37 22.75
N GLN A 714 9.18 29.07 23.05
CA GLN A 714 9.74 28.62 24.33
C GLN A 714 11.26 28.39 24.20
N ALA A 715 11.99 28.92 25.18
CA ALA A 715 13.41 28.72 25.41
C ALA A 715 13.62 28.71 26.94
N PRO A 716 14.46 27.82 27.50
CA PRO A 716 15.11 26.71 26.81
C PRO A 716 14.14 25.61 26.36
N ALA A 717 14.65 24.65 25.58
CA ALA A 717 14.00 23.40 25.24
C ALA A 717 14.57 22.26 26.10
N TYR A 718 13.76 21.78 27.04
CA TYR A 718 14.09 20.66 27.93
C TYR A 718 14.46 19.36 27.19
N TRP A 719 15.33 18.55 27.81
CA TRP A 719 15.79 17.27 27.30
C TRP A 719 14.68 16.33 26.82
N GLU A 720 13.53 16.31 27.50
CA GLU A 720 12.39 15.45 27.14
C GLU A 720 11.82 15.80 25.76
N HIS A 721 11.81 17.09 25.41
CA HIS A 721 11.38 17.54 24.08
C HIS A 721 12.43 17.21 23.01
N THR A 722 13.72 17.41 23.33
CA THR A 722 14.85 17.08 22.45
C THR A 722 14.87 15.58 22.12
N SER A 723 14.86 14.75 23.15
CA SER A 723 14.91 13.29 23.03
C SER A 723 13.63 12.69 22.43
N HIS A 724 12.45 13.25 22.73
CA HIS A 724 11.22 12.90 22.01
C HIS A 724 11.32 13.26 20.52
N ALA A 725 11.81 14.44 20.16
CA ALA A 725 11.91 14.86 18.76
C ALA A 725 12.91 14.03 17.96
N LEU A 726 14.02 13.61 18.59
CA LEU A 726 14.97 12.66 18.02
C LEU A 726 14.32 11.28 17.79
N ARG A 727 13.70 10.69 18.82
CA ARG A 727 13.01 9.38 18.71
C ARG A 727 11.85 9.38 17.73
N ALA A 728 11.01 10.42 17.73
CA ALA A 728 9.84 10.53 16.84
C ALA A 728 10.20 10.64 15.35
N ARG A 729 11.49 10.77 15.01
CA ARG A 729 12.06 10.75 13.66
C ARG A 729 13.18 9.71 13.51
N ASN A 730 13.29 8.76 14.45
CA ASN A 730 14.29 7.68 14.53
C ASN A 730 15.75 8.14 14.37
N VAL A 731 16.06 9.39 14.73
CA VAL A 731 17.33 10.06 14.40
C VAL A 731 18.50 9.34 15.03
N LYS A 732 19.43 8.86 14.20
CA LYS A 732 20.64 8.22 14.68
C LYS A 732 21.65 9.31 15.04
N PHE A 733 22.32 9.15 16.17
CA PHE A 733 23.27 10.10 16.74
C PHE A 733 24.67 9.52 16.78
N ILE A 734 25.67 10.35 16.45
CA ILE A 734 27.08 10.05 16.67
C ILE A 734 27.66 11.16 17.55
N GLY A 735 28.23 10.79 18.69
CA GLY A 735 28.91 11.72 19.60
C GLY A 735 30.42 11.75 19.38
N ILE A 736 30.98 12.93 19.13
CA ILE A 736 32.43 13.15 19.00
C ILE A 736 32.90 14.06 20.14
N ARG A 737 33.55 13.45 21.14
CA ARG A 737 34.15 14.09 22.31
C ARG A 737 35.56 14.59 21.97
N SER A 738 35.83 15.88 22.12
CA SER A 738 37.13 16.50 21.81
C SER A 738 37.91 17.00 23.04
N CYS A 739 37.81 16.25 24.14
CA CYS A 739 38.51 16.53 25.40
C CYS A 739 39.25 15.27 25.89
N SER A 740 40.20 15.43 26.81
CA SER A 740 41.03 14.31 27.29
C SER A 740 40.95 14.07 28.80
N ASP A 741 40.80 12.80 29.19
CA ASP A 741 40.75 12.37 30.58
C ASP A 741 42.09 12.66 31.28
N GLY A 742 42.07 13.56 32.27
CA GLY A 742 43.27 14.04 32.96
C GLY A 742 43.88 15.34 32.39
N ALA A 743 43.17 16.05 31.51
CA ALA A 743 43.49 17.45 31.18
C ALA A 743 43.51 18.32 32.45
N SER A 744 44.26 19.43 32.42
CA SER A 744 44.50 20.26 33.61
C SER A 744 43.59 21.49 33.63
N GLY A 745 42.60 21.49 34.53
CA GLY A 745 41.67 22.60 34.73
C GLY A 745 40.22 22.14 34.57
N ASP A 746 39.35 23.07 34.16
CA ASP A 746 37.92 22.81 34.02
C ASP A 746 37.62 21.79 32.90
N GLU A 747 38.39 21.80 31.79
CA GLU A 747 38.36 20.77 30.72
C GLU A 747 38.39 19.34 31.30
N GLY A 748 39.40 19.02 32.11
CA GLY A 748 39.55 17.69 32.70
C GLY A 748 38.55 17.37 33.82
N THR A 749 37.76 18.36 34.25
CA THR A 749 36.71 18.20 35.27
C THR A 749 35.38 17.84 34.61
N PHE A 750 35.03 18.50 33.50
CA PHE A 750 33.74 18.33 32.79
C PHE A 750 33.79 17.33 31.62
N CYS A 751 34.99 16.97 31.15
CA CYS A 751 35.16 15.97 30.08
C CYS A 751 34.52 14.59 30.35
N PRO A 752 34.43 14.08 31.60
CA PRO A 752 33.65 12.87 31.92
C PRO A 752 32.15 13.07 31.77
N ASP A 753 31.61 14.24 32.14
CA ASP A 753 30.18 14.55 32.05
C ASP A 753 29.73 14.56 30.58
N LEU A 754 30.52 15.18 29.69
CA LEU A 754 30.29 15.10 28.23
C LEU A 754 30.27 13.65 27.71
N LEU A 755 31.12 12.76 28.24
CA LEU A 755 31.11 11.36 27.81
C LEU A 755 29.80 10.67 28.22
N GLN A 756 29.25 11.03 29.38
CA GLN A 756 27.97 10.53 29.86
C GLN A 756 26.81 11.09 29.03
N ASP A 757 26.75 12.41 28.84
CA ASP A 757 25.76 13.08 27.99
C ASP A 757 25.71 12.47 26.58
N LEU A 758 26.84 12.34 25.89
CA LEU A 758 26.87 11.75 24.53
C LEU A 758 26.41 10.29 24.53
N ARG A 759 26.73 9.52 25.58
CA ARG A 759 26.26 8.13 25.72
C ARG A 759 24.76 8.08 25.93
N ASP A 760 24.21 8.95 26.77
CA ASP A 760 22.78 8.97 27.09
C ASP A 760 21.94 9.56 25.94
N VAL A 761 22.46 10.50 25.14
CA VAL A 761 21.84 10.86 23.84
C VAL A 761 21.83 9.64 22.90
N GLY A 762 22.92 8.87 22.85
CA GLY A 762 23.00 7.64 22.07
C GLY A 762 21.99 6.58 22.50
N ILE A 763 21.89 6.30 23.81
CA ILE A 763 20.91 5.36 24.38
C ILE A 763 19.48 5.86 24.13
N ALA A 764 19.20 7.13 24.43
CA ALA A 764 17.87 7.72 24.29
C ALA A 764 17.35 7.81 22.84
N THR A 765 18.22 7.57 21.85
CA THR A 765 17.88 7.52 20.42
C THR A 765 17.96 6.12 19.80
N GLY A 766 18.41 5.11 20.55
CA GLY A 766 18.70 3.77 20.00
C GLY A 766 19.92 3.76 19.06
N SER A 767 20.82 4.72 19.21
CA SER A 767 22.04 4.90 18.40
C SER A 767 23.19 4.08 19.00
N VAL A 768 22.97 2.77 19.03
CA VAL A 768 23.89 1.77 19.58
C VAL A 768 24.31 0.75 18.52
N ASP A 769 25.47 0.13 18.71
CA ASP A 769 25.91 -1.00 17.90
C ASP A 769 25.26 -2.33 18.31
N ASP A 770 25.68 -3.42 17.67
CA ASP A 770 25.04 -4.72 17.77
C ASP A 770 25.21 -5.40 19.15
N SER A 771 26.10 -4.84 19.98
CA SER A 771 26.34 -5.19 21.38
C SER A 771 25.61 -4.29 22.38
N GLY A 772 25.06 -3.16 21.93
CA GLY A 772 24.38 -2.17 22.78
C GLY A 772 25.26 -0.98 23.20
N GLU A 773 26.51 -0.87 22.74
CA GLU A 773 27.36 0.29 23.03
C GLU A 773 26.98 1.49 22.15
N PRO A 774 26.81 2.71 22.71
CA PRO A 774 26.52 3.93 21.93
C PRO A 774 27.61 4.28 20.90
N PHE A 775 27.20 4.91 19.80
CA PHE A 775 28.11 5.47 18.78
C PHE A 775 28.81 6.76 19.27
N VAL A 776 29.59 6.66 20.34
CA VAL A 776 30.37 7.74 20.95
C VAL A 776 31.86 7.47 20.81
N TYR A 777 32.61 8.48 20.40
CA TYR A 777 34.02 8.42 20.06
C TYR A 777 34.77 9.59 20.69
N THR A 778 36.07 9.42 20.94
CA THR A 778 36.94 10.47 21.49
C THR A 778 38.07 10.77 20.51
N ILE A 779 38.36 12.05 20.32
CA ILE A 779 39.49 12.58 19.54
C ILE A 779 40.37 13.46 20.42
N SER A 780 41.54 13.88 19.93
CA SER A 780 42.35 14.87 20.65
C SER A 780 41.70 16.26 20.57
N ASN A 781 41.81 17.03 21.67
CA ASN A 781 41.53 18.48 21.83
C ASN A 781 42.41 19.41 20.97
N SER A 782 42.74 18.95 19.76
CA SER A 782 43.43 19.65 18.69
C SER A 782 42.76 19.39 17.33
N GLY A 783 41.63 18.68 17.32
CA GLY A 783 41.04 18.02 16.15
C GLY A 783 41.78 16.78 15.65
N SER A 784 42.95 16.42 16.21
CA SER A 784 43.76 15.32 15.67
C SER A 784 43.05 13.97 15.78
N GLY A 785 42.87 13.29 14.63
CA GLY A 785 42.11 12.04 14.49
C GLY A 785 40.61 12.23 14.19
N LEU A 786 40.13 13.46 14.01
CA LEU A 786 38.73 13.74 13.64
C LEU A 786 38.33 13.06 12.32
N ASP A 787 39.21 13.06 11.33
CA ASP A 787 38.95 12.49 10.01
C ASP A 787 38.70 10.98 10.08
N SER A 788 39.68 10.22 10.58
CA SER A 788 39.59 8.77 10.77
C SER A 788 38.37 8.38 11.61
N THR A 789 38.12 9.10 12.70
CA THR A 789 37.06 8.81 13.66
C THR A 789 35.67 9.03 13.09
N VAL A 790 35.40 10.15 12.40
CA VAL A 790 34.06 10.47 11.88
C VAL A 790 33.61 9.46 10.83
N VAL A 791 34.50 9.06 9.92
CA VAL A 791 34.16 8.05 8.89
C VAL A 791 34.03 6.66 9.51
N GLN A 792 34.90 6.29 10.47
CA GLN A 792 34.74 5.03 11.21
C GLN A 792 33.42 4.99 11.99
N ALA A 793 32.96 6.13 12.52
CA ALA A 793 31.71 6.22 13.25
C ALA A 793 30.49 5.95 12.35
N VAL A 794 30.45 6.60 11.18
CA VAL A 794 29.41 6.31 10.17
C VAL A 794 29.52 4.88 9.66
N GLN A 795 30.73 4.30 9.52
CA GLN A 795 30.90 2.90 9.13
C GLN A 795 30.37 1.93 10.20
N ARG A 796 30.60 2.20 11.49
CA ARG A 796 30.05 1.36 12.57
C ARG A 796 28.52 1.42 12.58
N LEU A 797 27.95 2.63 12.44
CA LEU A 797 26.50 2.83 12.33
C LEU A 797 25.94 2.05 11.13
N ALA A 798 26.54 2.21 9.95
CA ALA A 798 26.08 1.59 8.70
C ALA A 798 26.20 0.06 8.66
N ASN A 799 27.01 -0.55 9.53
CA ASN A 799 27.23 -2.02 9.57
C ASN A 799 26.67 -2.72 10.81
N TYR A 800 26.48 -2.01 11.93
CA TYR A 800 26.14 -2.59 13.23
C TYR A 800 24.92 -1.97 13.92
N SER A 801 24.36 -0.86 13.43
CA SER A 801 23.10 -0.33 13.97
C SER A 801 21.95 -1.28 13.57
N ARG A 802 21.34 -1.93 14.57
CA ARG A 802 20.17 -2.80 14.36
C ARG A 802 18.96 -1.98 13.89
N MET A 803 18.16 -2.58 13.03
CA MET A 803 16.90 -2.00 12.54
C MET A 803 15.79 -3.05 12.46
N ASP A 804 14.55 -2.61 12.58
CA ASP A 804 13.37 -3.45 12.31
C ASP A 804 12.98 -3.30 10.82
N VAL A 805 12.98 -4.40 10.07
CA VAL A 805 12.83 -4.42 8.60
C VAL A 805 11.43 -4.87 8.22
N SER A 806 10.77 -4.11 7.36
CA SER A 806 9.39 -4.36 6.92
C SER A 806 9.18 -4.03 5.44
N ALA A 807 7.99 -4.28 4.90
CA ALA A 807 7.62 -4.01 3.51
C ALA A 807 6.26 -3.29 3.44
N ARG A 808 6.11 -2.32 2.53
CA ARG A 808 4.85 -1.61 2.27
C ARG A 808 4.71 -1.21 0.80
N ALA A 809 3.48 -1.12 0.31
CA ALA A 809 3.17 -0.46 -0.95
C ALA A 809 3.02 1.06 -0.75
N THR A 810 3.45 1.83 -1.73
CA THR A 810 3.10 3.25 -1.89
C THR A 810 1.92 3.44 -2.84
N ASP A 811 1.41 4.65 -2.81
CA ASP A 811 0.26 5.23 -3.54
C ASP A 811 0.88 6.22 -4.53
N ASP A 812 0.55 6.19 -5.82
CA ASP A 812 1.02 7.22 -6.76
C ASP A 812 0.07 8.44 -6.71
N PRO A 813 0.50 9.57 -6.09
CA PRO A 813 -0.33 10.76 -5.97
C PRO A 813 -0.61 11.46 -7.32
N ALA A 814 -0.09 10.96 -8.45
CA ALA A 814 -0.48 11.41 -9.78
C ALA A 814 -1.77 10.73 -10.29
N THR A 815 -2.19 9.58 -9.75
CA THR A 815 -3.44 8.91 -10.13
C THR A 815 -4.61 9.31 -9.21
N ALA A 816 -5.77 8.69 -9.42
CA ALA A 816 -6.97 8.88 -8.58
C ALA A 816 -7.45 7.57 -7.93
N PHE A 817 -6.70 6.47 -8.09
CA PHE A 817 -6.97 5.18 -7.47
C PHE A 817 -5.74 4.79 -6.66
N ASP A 818 -5.88 4.73 -5.34
CA ASP A 818 -4.79 4.34 -4.44
C ASP A 818 -4.34 2.91 -4.73
N GLU A 819 -3.18 2.74 -5.38
CA GLU A 819 -2.70 1.45 -5.88
C GLU A 819 -2.42 0.43 -4.77
N ARG A 820 -2.26 0.87 -3.51
CA ARG A 820 -2.12 -0.03 -2.35
C ARG A 820 -3.32 -0.95 -2.20
N ASN A 821 -4.49 -0.60 -2.75
CA ASN A 821 -5.68 -1.46 -2.78
C ASN A 821 -5.56 -2.67 -3.72
N PHE A 822 -4.55 -2.73 -4.59
CA PHE A 822 -4.19 -3.96 -5.30
C PHE A 822 -3.42 -4.95 -4.43
N VAL A 823 -2.79 -4.53 -3.32
CA VAL A 823 -1.97 -5.44 -2.51
C VAL A 823 -2.83 -6.16 -1.47
N GLN A 824 -3.06 -7.45 -1.69
CA GLN A 824 -3.86 -8.30 -0.82
C GLN A 824 -3.11 -8.66 0.47
N SER A 825 -1.83 -8.98 0.36
CA SER A 825 -0.96 -9.27 1.50
C SER A 825 0.51 -9.13 1.16
N ILE A 826 1.31 -8.72 2.15
CA ILE A 826 2.76 -8.88 2.15
C ILE A 826 3.12 -9.74 3.36
N THR A 827 3.84 -10.84 3.15
CA THR A 827 4.19 -11.84 4.17
C THR A 827 5.68 -12.14 4.17
N ILE A 828 6.28 -12.33 5.35
CA ILE A 828 7.69 -12.70 5.47
C ILE A 828 7.92 -14.10 4.89
N ASN A 829 8.80 -14.24 3.90
CA ASN A 829 9.35 -15.54 3.51
C ASN A 829 10.65 -15.86 4.27
N ASN A 830 11.49 -14.84 4.54
CA ASN A 830 12.79 -15.01 5.19
C ASN A 830 13.17 -13.85 6.13
N CYS A 831 13.57 -14.19 7.37
CA CYS A 831 14.44 -13.35 8.19
C CYS A 831 15.63 -14.21 8.69
N PRO A 832 16.89 -13.93 8.32
CA PRO A 832 18.03 -14.76 8.69
C PRO A 832 18.35 -14.60 10.19
N ALA A 833 18.02 -15.61 10.99
CA ALA A 833 18.11 -15.57 12.46
C ALA A 833 19.55 -15.40 13.00
N SER A 834 20.57 -15.57 12.16
CA SER A 834 21.97 -15.25 12.46
C SER A 834 22.30 -13.76 12.44
N ARG A 835 21.43 -12.91 11.87
CA ARG A 835 21.61 -11.45 11.77
C ARG A 835 20.41 -10.65 12.25
N CYS A 836 19.19 -11.18 12.11
CA CYS A 836 17.95 -10.64 12.69
C CYS A 836 17.63 -11.36 14.00
N THR A 837 17.82 -10.67 15.13
CA THR A 837 17.68 -11.25 16.48
C THR A 837 16.34 -10.94 17.16
N GLY A 838 15.51 -10.11 16.54
CA GLY A 838 14.24 -9.63 17.10
C GLY A 838 13.05 -10.54 16.77
N PRO A 839 11.86 -10.21 17.31
CA PRO A 839 10.65 -10.95 17.00
C PRO A 839 10.27 -10.79 15.52
N ARG A 840 9.66 -11.83 14.95
CA ARG A 840 8.94 -11.72 13.66
C ARG A 840 7.47 -11.39 13.96
N THR A 841 6.95 -10.28 13.44
CA THR A 841 5.58 -9.83 13.72
C THR A 841 4.92 -9.32 12.45
N GLY A 842 3.90 -10.03 11.95
CA GLY A 842 3.22 -9.68 10.69
C GLY A 842 4.21 -9.69 9.52
N SER A 843 4.37 -8.53 8.88
CA SER A 843 5.31 -8.27 7.77
C SER A 843 6.65 -7.66 8.24
N MET A 844 7.07 -7.87 9.49
CA MET A 844 8.30 -7.29 10.07
C MET A 844 9.30 -8.34 10.59
N CYS A 845 10.56 -8.24 10.16
CA CYS A 845 11.73 -8.91 10.70
C CYS A 845 12.45 -7.99 11.71
N GLY A 846 12.35 -8.28 13.00
CA GLY A 846 12.96 -7.43 14.03
C GLY A 846 14.49 -7.54 14.15
N GLN A 847 15.13 -6.42 14.49
CA GLN A 847 16.52 -6.27 14.94
C GLN A 847 17.56 -6.91 14.00
N CYS A 848 17.35 -6.74 12.70
CA CYS A 848 18.29 -7.09 11.64
C CYS A 848 19.51 -6.18 11.65
N LEU A 849 20.68 -6.78 11.45
CA LEU A 849 21.89 -6.05 11.07
C LEU A 849 21.82 -5.59 9.61
N PRO A 850 22.44 -4.46 9.25
CA PRO A 850 22.60 -4.06 7.85
C PRO A 850 23.25 -5.17 7.01
N GLY A 851 22.88 -5.28 5.74
CA GLY A 851 23.37 -6.35 4.85
C GLY A 851 22.94 -7.76 5.27
N SER A 852 21.79 -7.88 5.94
CA SER A 852 21.06 -9.16 6.09
C SER A 852 20.14 -9.38 4.90
N ASP A 853 20.13 -10.59 4.36
CA ASP A 853 19.26 -10.97 3.25
C ASP A 853 17.84 -11.29 3.77
N VAL A 854 16.93 -10.33 3.67
CA VAL A 854 15.54 -10.41 4.12
C VAL A 854 14.62 -10.60 2.90
N GLY A 855 13.52 -11.33 3.05
CA GLY A 855 12.62 -11.61 1.94
C GLY A 855 11.13 -11.63 2.32
N PHE A 856 10.32 -11.20 1.35
CA PHE A 856 8.87 -11.03 1.45
C PHE A 856 8.17 -11.62 0.23
N ASP A 857 7.08 -12.33 0.45
CA ASP A 857 6.12 -12.75 -0.57
C ASP A 857 5.00 -11.70 -0.65
N VAL A 858 4.67 -11.25 -1.86
CA VAL A 858 3.59 -10.28 -2.11
C VAL A 858 2.49 -10.90 -2.96
N VAL A 859 1.22 -10.66 -2.63
CA VAL A 859 0.05 -11.16 -3.37
C VAL A 859 -0.81 -9.97 -3.78
N PHE A 860 -1.24 -9.94 -5.04
CA PHE A 860 -2.07 -8.88 -5.61
C PHE A 860 -3.50 -9.36 -5.88
N HIS A 861 -4.51 -8.50 -5.69
CA HIS A 861 -5.92 -8.80 -5.94
C HIS A 861 -6.69 -7.53 -6.36
N ASN A 862 -7.33 -7.57 -7.53
CA ASN A 862 -8.16 -6.46 -8.00
C ASN A 862 -9.60 -6.59 -7.47
N THR A 863 -9.94 -5.77 -6.47
CA THR A 863 -11.27 -5.78 -5.82
C THR A 863 -12.26 -4.73 -6.34
N GLY A 864 -11.84 -3.81 -7.22
CA GLY A 864 -12.65 -2.64 -7.55
C GLY A 864 -12.21 -1.77 -8.73
N VAL A 865 -11.14 -2.13 -9.45
CA VAL A 865 -10.83 -1.52 -10.75
C VAL A 865 -11.51 -2.35 -11.84
N ALA A 866 -12.74 -1.96 -12.15
CA ALA A 866 -13.49 -2.54 -13.25
C ALA A 866 -12.80 -2.31 -14.61
N PRO A 867 -12.87 -3.27 -15.54
CA PRO A 867 -12.30 -3.15 -16.88
C PRO A 867 -13.01 -2.08 -17.73
N THR A 868 -12.29 -1.41 -18.64
CA THR A 868 -12.86 -0.36 -19.48
C THR A 868 -13.82 -0.90 -20.54
N GLY A 869 -14.93 -0.18 -20.76
CA GLY A 869 -15.99 -0.57 -21.69
C GLY A 869 -15.77 -0.14 -23.15
N VAL A 870 -16.32 -0.93 -24.08
CA VAL A 870 -16.23 -0.75 -25.54
C VAL A 870 -16.85 0.59 -25.99
N PRO A 871 -16.10 1.46 -26.70
CA PRO A 871 -15.88 1.31 -28.14
C PRO A 871 -14.65 0.47 -28.54
N ARG A 872 -14.35 0.35 -29.84
CA ARG A 872 -13.14 -0.32 -30.40
C ARG A 872 -11.80 0.37 -30.05
N THR A 873 -11.79 1.22 -29.01
CA THR A 873 -10.66 2.02 -28.53
C THR A 873 -10.56 1.94 -27.01
N ALA A 874 -11.13 0.90 -26.39
CA ALA A 874 -10.94 0.62 -24.98
C ALA A 874 -9.47 0.23 -24.75
N VAL A 875 -8.77 1.04 -23.95
CA VAL A 875 -7.36 0.84 -23.58
C VAL A 875 -7.33 0.13 -22.23
N ALA A 876 -6.35 -0.76 -22.03
CA ALA A 876 -6.07 -1.30 -20.70
C ALA A 876 -5.69 -0.16 -19.73
N GLN A 877 -6.02 -0.33 -18.46
CA GLN A 877 -5.64 0.62 -17.41
C GLN A 877 -4.32 0.14 -16.81
N VAL A 878 -3.31 1.01 -16.81
CA VAL A 878 -1.98 0.73 -16.26
C VAL A 878 -1.82 1.49 -14.97
N PHE A 879 -1.34 0.81 -13.92
CA PHE A 879 -1.08 1.36 -12.60
C PHE A 879 0.35 1.03 -12.23
N ASP A 880 1.20 2.05 -12.20
CA ASP A 880 2.61 1.95 -11.85
C ASP A 880 2.81 2.49 -10.44
N PHE A 881 3.32 1.67 -9.52
CA PHE A 881 3.60 2.05 -8.14
C PHE A 881 4.84 1.33 -7.60
N THR A 882 5.11 1.47 -6.30
CA THR A 882 6.35 0.97 -5.69
C THR A 882 6.06 0.17 -4.42
N LEU A 883 6.80 -0.91 -4.22
CA LEU A 883 6.96 -1.58 -2.93
C LEU A 883 8.24 -1.07 -2.28
N GLU A 884 8.08 -0.25 -1.23
CA GLU A 884 9.18 0.21 -0.39
C GLU A 884 9.52 -0.83 0.67
N LEU A 885 10.80 -1.11 0.86
CA LEU A 885 11.31 -1.95 1.93
C LEU A 885 11.98 -1.08 2.98
N VAL A 886 11.49 -1.19 4.23
CA VAL A 886 11.53 -0.10 5.19
C VAL A 886 12.18 -0.52 6.51
N GLY A 887 13.30 0.12 6.84
CA GLY A 887 13.98 0.05 8.14
C GLY A 887 13.38 1.03 9.16
N ASP A 888 13.19 0.56 10.39
CA ASP A 888 12.60 1.28 11.55
C ASP A 888 11.23 1.94 11.24
N GLY A 889 10.53 1.46 10.20
CA GLY A 889 9.28 2.04 9.70
C GLY A 889 9.42 3.38 8.96
N THR A 890 10.61 3.97 8.91
CA THR A 890 10.86 5.33 8.39
C THR A 890 11.79 5.41 7.18
N TYR A 891 12.65 4.42 6.95
CA TYR A 891 13.78 4.52 6.02
C TYR A 891 13.67 3.55 4.87
N VAL A 892 13.71 4.04 3.63
CA VAL A 892 13.67 3.19 2.43
C VAL A 892 15.06 2.62 2.21
N LEU A 893 15.20 1.30 2.41
CA LEU A 893 16.40 0.54 2.16
C LEU A 893 16.53 0.23 0.66
N ASP A 894 15.40 -0.20 0.08
CA ASP A 894 15.26 -0.58 -1.33
C ASP A 894 13.82 -0.36 -1.82
N SER A 895 13.61 -0.36 -3.12
CA SER A 895 12.33 -0.04 -3.77
C SER A 895 12.11 -0.86 -5.04
N VAL A 896 11.11 -1.75 -5.03
CA VAL A 896 10.72 -2.58 -6.18
C VAL A 896 9.59 -1.90 -6.96
N PRO A 897 9.74 -1.62 -8.28
CA PRO A 897 8.66 -1.08 -9.09
C PRO A 897 7.63 -2.17 -9.42
N VAL A 898 6.34 -1.81 -9.41
CA VAL A 898 5.23 -2.71 -9.70
C VAL A 898 4.35 -2.10 -10.78
N ARG A 899 4.00 -2.89 -11.80
CA ARG A 899 3.07 -2.53 -12.87
C ARG A 899 1.89 -3.50 -12.86
N ILE A 900 0.71 -2.99 -12.54
CA ILE A 900 -0.56 -3.73 -12.64
C ILE A 900 -1.32 -3.24 -13.86
N VAL A 901 -1.69 -4.16 -14.76
CA VAL A 901 -2.45 -3.88 -15.98
C VAL A 901 -3.83 -4.52 -15.89
N VAL A 902 -4.87 -3.71 -15.85
CA VAL A 902 -6.27 -4.16 -15.89
C VAL A 902 -6.78 -4.12 -17.33
N PRO A 903 -7.02 -5.29 -17.98
CA PRO A 903 -7.41 -5.34 -19.39
C PRO A 903 -8.84 -4.81 -19.64
N PRO A 904 -9.17 -4.37 -20.88
CA PRO A 904 -10.50 -3.90 -21.25
C PRO A 904 -11.51 -5.04 -21.47
N VAL A 905 -12.82 -4.75 -21.36
CA VAL A 905 -13.87 -5.72 -21.71
C VAL A 905 -13.90 -5.95 -23.22
N ARG A 906 -13.80 -7.21 -23.65
CA ARG A 906 -13.90 -7.59 -25.06
C ARG A 906 -15.25 -8.22 -25.38
N ALA A 907 -15.82 -7.84 -26.53
CA ALA A 907 -16.99 -8.50 -27.10
C ALA A 907 -16.69 -9.97 -27.44
N GLU A 908 -17.49 -10.90 -26.92
CA GLU A 908 -17.39 -12.33 -27.15
C GLU A 908 -18.13 -12.77 -28.42
N TYR A 909 -19.29 -12.20 -28.73
CA TYR A 909 -20.10 -12.58 -29.90
C TYR A 909 -20.09 -11.48 -30.98
N PRO A 910 -20.30 -11.80 -32.29
CA PRO A 910 -20.62 -10.78 -33.29
C PRO A 910 -21.92 -10.05 -32.91
N ALA A 911 -22.10 -8.81 -33.37
CA ALA A 911 -23.29 -8.02 -33.01
C ALA A 911 -24.61 -8.63 -33.53
N SER A 912 -24.55 -9.28 -34.70
CA SER A 912 -25.68 -9.99 -35.29
C SER A 912 -25.24 -11.04 -36.30
N GLY A 913 -26.09 -12.04 -36.53
CA GLY A 913 -25.98 -13.05 -37.58
C GLY A 913 -27.37 -13.44 -38.10
N THR A 914 -27.45 -14.13 -39.24
CA THR A 914 -28.71 -14.52 -39.87
C THR A 914 -28.77 -16.00 -40.23
N TYR A 915 -29.96 -16.56 -40.08
CA TYR A 915 -30.35 -17.90 -40.55
C TYR A 915 -31.67 -17.77 -41.29
N TRP A 916 -31.84 -18.40 -42.46
CA TRP A 916 -33.10 -18.29 -43.22
C TRP A 916 -33.54 -19.56 -43.90
N ARG A 917 -34.84 -19.68 -44.12
CA ARG A 917 -35.45 -20.75 -44.91
C ARG A 917 -36.43 -20.20 -45.93
N ASP A 918 -36.35 -20.77 -47.14
CA ASP A 918 -37.30 -20.56 -48.22
C ASP A 918 -38.30 -21.71 -48.24
N TYR A 919 -39.57 -21.34 -48.37
CA TYR A 919 -40.73 -22.22 -48.43
C TYR A 919 -41.39 -22.03 -49.80
N ASP A 920 -41.62 -23.13 -50.50
CA ASP A 920 -42.17 -23.18 -51.85
C ASP A 920 -43.48 -23.96 -51.83
N SER A 921 -44.60 -23.29 -52.10
CA SER A 921 -45.91 -23.94 -52.13
C SER A 921 -46.18 -24.68 -53.44
N THR A 922 -45.44 -24.42 -54.52
CA THR A 922 -45.67 -25.02 -55.84
C THR A 922 -45.31 -26.50 -55.89
N ALA A 923 -44.53 -26.97 -54.91
CA ALA A 923 -44.28 -28.38 -54.66
C ALA A 923 -45.48 -29.15 -54.07
N ARG A 924 -46.57 -28.45 -53.68
CA ARG A 924 -47.73 -29.02 -52.98
C ARG A 924 -49.08 -28.55 -53.52
N CYS A 925 -49.28 -27.26 -53.71
CA CYS A 925 -50.49 -26.69 -54.28
C CYS A 925 -50.53 -26.86 -55.80
N ALA A 926 -51.70 -27.16 -56.35
CA ALA A 926 -51.91 -27.23 -57.80
C ALA A 926 -51.76 -25.85 -58.48
N ASP A 927 -51.61 -25.81 -59.80
CA ASP A 927 -51.47 -24.56 -60.56
C ASP A 927 -52.66 -23.58 -60.38
N ASN A 928 -53.85 -24.15 -60.16
CA ASN A 928 -55.11 -23.46 -59.87
C ASN A 928 -55.33 -23.19 -58.37
N GLU A 929 -54.32 -23.36 -57.52
CA GLU A 929 -54.37 -23.13 -56.08
C GLU A 929 -53.28 -22.14 -55.63
N ARG A 930 -53.42 -21.57 -54.44
CA ARG A 930 -52.45 -20.69 -53.79
C ARG A 930 -52.29 -21.08 -52.31
N PRO A 931 -51.15 -20.76 -51.67
CA PRO A 931 -50.97 -20.97 -50.24
C PRO A 931 -51.68 -19.88 -49.43
N ASP A 932 -52.60 -20.28 -48.55
CA ASP A 932 -53.04 -19.46 -47.43
C ASP A 932 -52.10 -19.73 -46.24
N TRP A 933 -51.11 -18.84 -46.05
CA TRP A 933 -50.00 -19.00 -45.11
C TRP A 933 -50.45 -18.83 -43.65
N GLY A 934 -50.34 -19.86 -42.82
CA GLY A 934 -50.84 -19.91 -41.46
C GLY A 934 -49.97 -19.17 -40.45
N SER A 935 -49.26 -19.92 -39.59
CA SER A 935 -48.44 -19.39 -38.51
C SER A 935 -46.95 -19.70 -38.68
N LEU A 936 -46.13 -18.87 -38.01
CA LEU A 936 -44.74 -19.19 -37.69
C LEU A 936 -44.70 -19.71 -36.25
N ALA A 937 -44.25 -20.95 -36.07
CA ALA A 937 -43.90 -21.53 -34.78
C ALA A 937 -42.37 -21.54 -34.59
N TRP A 938 -41.87 -21.38 -33.37
CA TRP A 938 -40.44 -21.46 -33.07
C TRP A 938 -40.15 -21.94 -31.64
N THR A 939 -38.99 -22.58 -31.48
CA THR A 939 -38.36 -22.86 -30.18
C THR A 939 -37.03 -22.11 -30.14
N ALA A 940 -36.85 -21.24 -29.15
CA ALA A 940 -35.66 -20.40 -29.03
C ALA A 940 -35.44 -19.99 -27.57
N THR A 941 -34.19 -19.68 -27.21
CA THR A 941 -33.84 -19.02 -25.95
C THR A 941 -33.19 -17.67 -26.22
N THR A 942 -33.63 -16.65 -25.48
CA THR A 942 -33.12 -15.27 -25.57
C THR A 942 -32.71 -14.79 -24.18
N PRO A 943 -31.42 -14.90 -23.80
CA PRO A 943 -30.87 -14.27 -22.60
C PRO A 943 -31.16 -12.76 -22.54
N ALA A 944 -31.10 -12.16 -21.35
CA ALA A 944 -31.39 -10.75 -21.16
C ALA A 944 -30.53 -9.85 -22.08
N GLY A 945 -31.18 -8.91 -22.78
CA GLY A 945 -30.53 -8.02 -23.75
C GLY A 945 -30.37 -8.60 -25.17
N THR A 946 -30.43 -9.92 -25.36
CA THR A 946 -30.39 -10.55 -26.70
C THR A 946 -31.75 -10.48 -27.41
N SER A 947 -31.78 -10.67 -28.73
CA SER A 947 -33.04 -10.80 -29.47
C SER A 947 -32.94 -11.60 -30.78
N ILE A 948 -34.07 -12.11 -31.25
CA ILE A 948 -34.26 -12.68 -32.58
C ILE A 948 -35.36 -11.89 -33.30
N GLU A 949 -35.05 -11.31 -34.45
CA GLU A 949 -36.07 -10.74 -35.37
C GLU A 949 -36.33 -11.74 -36.51
N PHE A 950 -37.53 -12.29 -36.59
CA PHE A 950 -37.98 -13.02 -37.78
C PHE A 950 -38.47 -12.01 -38.83
N GLN A 951 -37.69 -11.85 -39.89
CA GLN A 951 -37.99 -11.05 -41.07
C GLN A 951 -38.64 -11.94 -42.14
N LEU A 952 -39.89 -11.66 -42.48
CA LEU A 952 -40.72 -12.36 -43.46
C LEU A 952 -40.70 -11.63 -44.81
N GLN A 953 -40.50 -12.35 -45.91
CA GLN A 953 -40.56 -11.84 -47.29
C GLN A 953 -41.33 -12.81 -48.17
N ALA A 954 -42.25 -12.35 -49.02
CA ALA A 954 -43.07 -13.21 -49.88
C ALA A 954 -43.01 -12.78 -51.37
N ALA A 955 -43.18 -13.72 -52.29
CA ALA A 955 -43.20 -13.47 -53.74
C ALA A 955 -43.89 -14.61 -54.52
N ASP A 956 -44.32 -14.34 -55.75
CA ASP A 956 -44.81 -15.36 -56.70
C ASP A 956 -43.70 -16.04 -57.52
N ASP A 957 -42.45 -15.60 -57.35
CA ASP A 957 -41.24 -16.13 -58.00
C ASP A 957 -40.09 -16.08 -56.97
N PRO A 958 -39.31 -17.17 -56.76
CA PRO A 958 -38.21 -17.18 -55.80
C PRO A 958 -37.17 -16.07 -56.03
N ALA A 959 -36.95 -15.65 -57.27
CA ALA A 959 -36.00 -14.57 -57.57
C ALA A 959 -36.49 -13.18 -57.08
N GLY A 960 -37.80 -13.00 -56.84
CA GLY A 960 -38.38 -11.79 -56.27
C GLY A 960 -38.16 -11.64 -54.76
N ILE A 961 -38.01 -12.74 -54.03
CA ILE A 961 -37.92 -12.78 -52.56
C ILE A 961 -36.90 -11.79 -51.98
N PRO A 962 -35.62 -11.73 -52.42
CA PRO A 962 -34.60 -10.94 -51.72
C PRO A 962 -34.89 -9.44 -51.70
N GLY A 963 -35.59 -8.92 -52.73
CA GLY A 963 -35.97 -7.52 -52.86
C GLY A 963 -37.32 -7.16 -52.23
N ALA A 964 -38.08 -8.12 -51.72
CA ALA A 964 -39.45 -7.91 -51.25
C ALA A 964 -39.52 -7.25 -49.85
N PRO A 965 -40.56 -6.45 -49.52
CA PRO A 965 -40.63 -5.71 -48.25
C PRO A 965 -40.66 -6.61 -47.00
N ARG A 966 -39.74 -6.41 -46.06
CA ARG A 966 -39.64 -7.25 -44.86
C ARG A 966 -40.73 -6.93 -43.84
N ALA A 967 -41.53 -7.91 -43.43
CA ALA A 967 -42.38 -7.83 -42.23
C ALA A 967 -41.64 -8.45 -41.03
N SER A 968 -41.82 -7.90 -39.82
CA SER A 968 -40.97 -8.21 -38.66
C SER A 968 -41.75 -8.78 -37.49
N ILE A 969 -41.23 -9.85 -36.88
CA ILE A 969 -41.69 -10.43 -35.62
C ILE A 969 -40.49 -10.49 -34.66
N LEU A 970 -40.52 -9.72 -33.56
CA LEU A 970 -39.41 -9.63 -32.60
C LEU A 970 -39.63 -10.56 -31.39
N VAL A 971 -38.55 -11.23 -30.95
CA VAL A 971 -38.48 -12.08 -29.77
C VAL A 971 -37.28 -11.65 -28.92
N PRO A 972 -37.42 -11.44 -27.60
CA PRO A 972 -38.66 -11.47 -26.82
C PRO A 972 -39.64 -10.34 -27.21
N GLY A 973 -40.92 -10.50 -26.86
CA GLY A 973 -42.00 -9.57 -27.25
C GLY A 973 -43.07 -10.17 -28.17
N SER A 974 -42.89 -11.43 -28.61
CA SER A 974 -43.90 -12.22 -29.34
C SER A 974 -44.06 -13.59 -28.69
N THR A 975 -45.30 -14.08 -28.60
CA THR A 975 -45.61 -15.48 -28.28
C THR A 975 -45.58 -16.35 -29.54
N SER A 976 -45.26 -17.63 -29.39
CA SER A 976 -45.30 -18.63 -30.46
C SER A 976 -46.43 -19.65 -30.21
N PRO A 977 -47.12 -20.17 -31.24
CA PRO A 977 -47.06 -19.76 -32.65
C PRO A 977 -47.66 -18.36 -32.89
N ARG A 978 -47.33 -17.74 -34.03
CA ARG A 978 -47.84 -16.42 -34.43
C ARG A 978 -48.31 -16.42 -35.91
N PRO A 979 -49.58 -16.08 -36.21
CA PRO A 979 -50.07 -15.95 -37.59
C PRO A 979 -49.28 -14.91 -38.40
N ILE A 980 -48.90 -15.25 -39.64
CA ILE A 980 -48.01 -14.41 -40.46
C ILE A 980 -48.72 -13.53 -41.49
N LEU A 981 -49.89 -13.92 -42.00
CA LEU A 981 -50.68 -13.09 -42.95
C LEU A 981 -50.94 -11.65 -42.46
N PRO A 982 -51.30 -11.39 -41.18
CA PRO A 982 -51.47 -10.01 -40.70
C PRO A 982 -50.20 -9.18 -40.81
N ALA A 983 -49.02 -9.78 -40.59
CA ALA A 983 -47.74 -9.10 -40.73
C ALA A 983 -47.37 -8.85 -42.20
N LEU A 984 -47.68 -9.80 -43.09
CA LEU A 984 -47.47 -9.68 -44.54
C LEU A 984 -48.40 -8.62 -45.16
N ARG A 985 -49.72 -8.69 -44.90
CA ARG A 985 -50.70 -7.69 -45.34
C ARG A 985 -50.35 -6.28 -44.86
N ALA A 986 -49.83 -6.14 -43.63
CA ALA A 986 -49.36 -4.86 -43.10
C ALA A 986 -48.12 -4.27 -43.82
N ARG A 987 -47.44 -5.05 -44.68
CA ARG A 987 -46.38 -4.57 -45.59
C ARG A 987 -46.83 -4.46 -47.05
N GLY A 988 -48.12 -4.62 -47.33
CA GLY A 988 -48.70 -4.48 -48.66
C GLY A 988 -48.56 -5.70 -49.57
N TYR A 989 -48.28 -6.88 -49.00
CA TYR A 989 -48.34 -8.12 -49.78
C TYR A 989 -49.78 -8.48 -50.17
N ALA A 990 -49.92 -9.02 -51.38
CA ALA A 990 -51.12 -9.74 -51.77
C ALA A 990 -51.16 -11.11 -51.06
N ASP A 991 -52.37 -11.63 -50.85
CA ASP A 991 -52.55 -12.99 -50.36
C ASP A 991 -52.23 -14.01 -51.47
N GLY A 992 -51.89 -15.24 -51.10
CA GLY A 992 -51.64 -16.31 -52.06
C GLY A 992 -50.29 -16.29 -52.78
N LEU A 993 -49.34 -15.44 -52.39
CA LEU A 993 -48.00 -15.43 -52.98
C LEU A 993 -47.28 -16.78 -52.77
N ARG A 994 -46.87 -17.42 -53.88
CA ARG A 994 -46.43 -18.84 -53.93
C ARG A 994 -45.19 -19.20 -53.10
N HIS A 995 -44.35 -18.23 -52.74
CA HIS A 995 -43.11 -18.46 -52.02
C HIS A 995 -42.93 -17.50 -50.84
N LEU A 996 -42.36 -18.01 -49.76
CA LEU A 996 -42.09 -17.28 -48.51
C LEU A 996 -40.64 -17.52 -48.07
N ARG A 997 -39.95 -16.48 -47.61
CA ARG A 997 -38.71 -16.57 -46.82
C ARG A 997 -38.99 -16.14 -45.39
N VAL A 998 -38.49 -16.92 -44.44
CA VAL A 998 -38.34 -16.53 -43.04
C VAL A 998 -36.86 -16.40 -42.74
N THR A 999 -36.41 -15.21 -42.36
CA THR A 999 -35.02 -14.94 -41.94
C THR A 999 -35.01 -14.59 -40.45
N ALA A 1000 -34.45 -15.47 -39.62
CA ALA A 1000 -34.12 -15.15 -38.23
C ALA A 1000 -32.82 -14.33 -38.18
N VAL A 1001 -32.91 -13.10 -37.68
CA VAL A 1001 -31.76 -12.24 -37.37
C VAL A 1001 -31.47 -12.37 -35.87
N LEU A 1002 -30.44 -13.13 -35.52
CA LEU A 1002 -29.96 -13.28 -34.16
C LEU A 1002 -29.10 -12.06 -33.81
N SER A 1003 -29.36 -11.42 -32.68
CA SER A 1003 -28.59 -10.28 -32.16
C SER A 1003 -28.13 -10.55 -30.74
N SER A 1004 -26.85 -10.31 -30.47
CA SER A 1004 -26.29 -10.37 -29.13
C SER A 1004 -26.83 -9.25 -28.25
N ASP A 1005 -26.52 -9.30 -26.96
CA ASP A 1005 -26.71 -8.16 -26.06
C ASP A 1005 -25.77 -6.97 -26.40
N ALA A 1006 -25.91 -5.86 -25.67
CA ALA A 1006 -25.15 -4.64 -25.90
C ALA A 1006 -23.66 -4.71 -25.53
N LEU A 1007 -23.28 -5.54 -24.54
CA LEU A 1007 -21.88 -5.84 -24.19
C LEU A 1007 -21.30 -6.93 -25.10
N ARG A 1008 -22.18 -7.68 -25.79
CA ARG A 1008 -21.87 -8.78 -26.70
C ARG A 1008 -21.23 -9.96 -25.96
N SER A 1009 -21.69 -10.22 -24.75
CA SER A 1009 -21.32 -11.32 -23.84
C SER A 1009 -22.42 -12.40 -23.73
N SER A 1010 -23.45 -12.34 -24.57
CA SER A 1010 -24.50 -13.35 -24.67
C SER A 1010 -25.10 -13.43 -26.08
N THR A 1011 -25.45 -14.65 -26.48
CA THR A 1011 -26.11 -14.95 -27.76
C THR A 1011 -27.48 -15.59 -27.54
N PRO A 1012 -28.48 -15.31 -28.40
CA PRO A 1012 -29.71 -16.11 -28.45
C PRO A 1012 -29.46 -17.42 -29.22
N ASN A 1013 -30.24 -18.46 -28.92
CA ASN A 1013 -30.23 -19.75 -29.61
C ASN A 1013 -31.58 -20.01 -30.31
N LEU A 1014 -31.57 -20.43 -31.57
CA LEU A 1014 -32.76 -20.83 -32.34
C LEU A 1014 -32.74 -22.34 -32.61
N GLU A 1015 -33.67 -23.08 -32.02
CA GLU A 1015 -33.66 -24.55 -31.93
C GLU A 1015 -34.61 -25.21 -32.95
N ARG A 1016 -35.72 -24.52 -33.24
CA ARG A 1016 -36.73 -24.91 -34.24
C ARG A 1016 -37.37 -23.66 -34.81
N MET A 1017 -37.70 -23.68 -36.10
CA MET A 1017 -38.78 -22.87 -36.67
C MET A 1017 -39.66 -23.74 -37.56
N ALA A 1018 -40.93 -23.40 -37.71
CA ALA A 1018 -41.83 -24.08 -38.63
C ALA A 1018 -42.89 -23.13 -39.17
N VAL A 1019 -43.30 -23.34 -40.42
CA VAL A 1019 -44.39 -22.60 -41.06
C VAL A 1019 -45.44 -23.59 -41.55
N ASP A 1020 -46.70 -23.34 -41.19
CA ASP A 1020 -47.85 -24.03 -41.75
C ASP A 1020 -48.54 -23.23 -42.86
N TYR A 1021 -49.13 -23.92 -43.83
CA TYR A 1021 -50.03 -23.34 -44.84
C TYR A 1021 -51.05 -24.37 -45.33
N THR A 1022 -52.16 -23.89 -45.90
CA THR A 1022 -53.11 -24.73 -46.64
C THR A 1022 -53.22 -24.27 -48.08
N CYS A 1023 -53.28 -25.21 -49.03
CA CYS A 1023 -53.60 -24.90 -50.41
C CYS A 1023 -55.09 -24.61 -50.58
N VAL A 1024 -55.44 -23.44 -51.12
CA VAL A 1024 -56.81 -23.00 -51.40
C VAL A 1024 -56.97 -22.67 -52.89
N PRO A 1025 -58.17 -22.83 -53.50
CA PRO A 1025 -58.39 -22.46 -54.89
C PRO A 1025 -58.05 -21.00 -55.18
N ALA A 1026 -57.49 -20.74 -56.36
CA ALA A 1026 -57.30 -19.40 -56.89
C ALA A 1026 -58.57 -18.93 -57.62
N GLU A 1027 -59.25 -17.91 -57.07
CA GLU A 1027 -60.35 -17.18 -57.74
C GLU A 1027 -59.82 -16.20 -58.82
#